data_AF-Q9FYC7-F1
#
_entry.id   AF-Q9FYC7-F1
#
_cell.length_a   1.000
_cell.length_b   1.000
_cell.length_c   1.000
_cell.angle_alpha   90.00
_cell.angle_beta   90.00
_cell.angle_gamma   90.00
#
_symmetry.space_group_name_H-M   'P 1'
#
loop_
_entity.id
_entity.type
_entity.pdbx_description
1 polymer ?
#
loop_
_entity_poly.entity_id
_entity_poly.type
_entity_poly.pdbx_seq_one_letter_code
_entity_poly.pdbx_strand_id
1 'polypeptide(L)'
;MSPLLRFRKLSSFSEDTINPKPKQSATVEKPKRRRSGRCSCVDSCCWLIGYLCTAWWLLLFLYHSVPVPAMLQAPESPGTRLSRDGVKAFHPVILVPGIVTGGLELWEGRPCAEGLFRKRLWGASFSEILRRPLCWLEHLSLDSETGLDPSGIRVRAVPGLVAADYFAPCYFAWAVLIENLAKIGYEGKNLHMASYDWRLSFHNTEVRDQSLSRLKSKIELMYATNGFKKVVVVPHSMGAIYFLHFLKWVETPLPDGGGGGGPGWCAKHIKSVVNIGPAFLGVPKAVSNLLSAEGKDIAYARSLAPGLLDSELLKLQTLEHLMRMSHSWDSIVSLLPKGGEAIWGDLDSHAEEGLNCIYSKRKSSQLSLSNLHKQNYSLKPVSRVKEPAKYGRIVSFGKRASELPSSQLSTLNVKELSRVDGNSNDSTSCGEFWSEYNEMSRESIVKVAENTAYTATTVLDLLRFIAPKMMRRAEAHFSHGIADDLDDPKYGHYKYWSNPLETKLPEAPEMEMYCLYGVGIPTERSYIYKLATSSGKCKSSIPFRIDGSLDGDDVCLKGGTRFADGDESVPVISAGFMCAKGWRGKTRFNPSGMDTFLREYKHKPPGSLLESRGTESGAHVDIMGNVGLIEDVLRIAAGASGQEIGGDRIYSDVMRMSERISIKL
;
A
#
# COMPACT_ATOMS: atom_id res chain seq x y z
N MET A 1 40.73 -14.48 36.58
CA MET A 1 40.74 -15.88 36.14
C MET A 1 39.31 -16.41 36.26
N SER A 2 38.62 -16.55 35.13
CA SER A 2 37.23 -17.02 35.08
C SER A 2 37.17 -18.56 35.16
N PRO A 3 36.34 -19.17 36.00
CA PRO A 3 36.26 -20.63 36.09
C PRO A 3 35.30 -21.18 35.03
N LEU A 4 35.84 -22.09 34.21
CA LEU A 4 35.12 -22.92 33.24
C LEU A 4 34.19 -23.92 33.96
N LEU A 5 32.91 -23.86 33.61
CA LEU A 5 31.86 -24.80 34.01
C LEU A 5 32.18 -26.22 33.49
N ARG A 6 32.60 -27.13 34.39
CA ARG A 6 32.75 -28.57 34.12
C ARG A 6 31.42 -29.29 34.34
N PHE A 7 30.94 -29.98 33.31
CA PHE A 7 29.84 -30.93 33.38
C PHE A 7 30.19 -32.15 34.25
N ARG A 8 29.27 -32.50 35.16
CA ARG A 8 29.34 -33.64 36.10
C ARG A 8 29.30 -34.98 35.35
N LYS A 9 30.30 -35.83 35.62
CA LYS A 9 30.33 -37.27 35.34
C LYS A 9 29.49 -38.01 36.39
N LEU A 10 28.63 -38.93 35.95
CA LEU A 10 27.99 -39.94 36.78
C LEU A 10 28.80 -41.25 36.70
N SER A 11 29.43 -41.59 37.81
CA SER A 11 30.01 -42.90 38.21
C SER A 11 28.89 -43.92 38.43
N SER A 12 28.88 -45.11 37.84
CA SER A 12 29.61 -46.38 38.15
C SER A 12 29.07 -47.17 39.36
N PHE A 13 29.21 -48.50 39.25
CA PHE A 13 28.80 -49.63 40.12
C PHE A 13 27.40 -50.22 39.80
N SER A 14 27.23 -51.52 39.52
CA SER A 14 27.87 -52.68 40.16
C SER A 14 28.09 -53.90 39.24
N GLU A 15 29.24 -54.54 39.47
CA GLU A 15 29.63 -55.96 39.31
C GLU A 15 28.63 -56.89 40.07
N ASP A 16 28.50 -58.21 39.94
CA ASP A 16 29.13 -59.31 39.20
C ASP A 16 28.20 -60.53 39.44
N THR A 17 27.97 -61.41 38.46
CA THR A 17 27.76 -62.85 38.72
C THR A 17 27.90 -63.66 37.43
N ILE A 18 28.97 -64.44 37.37
CA ILE A 18 29.34 -65.38 36.31
C ILE A 18 29.15 -66.81 36.87
N ASN A 19 28.43 -67.68 36.16
CA ASN A 19 28.82 -69.11 36.04
C ASN A 19 28.09 -69.83 34.87
N PRO A 20 28.73 -70.82 34.17
CA PRO A 20 28.41 -71.21 32.79
C PRO A 20 27.84 -72.63 32.62
N LYS A 21 27.25 -72.93 31.44
CA LYS A 21 27.29 -74.23 30.68
C LYS A 21 26.45 -74.18 29.38
N PRO A 22 26.64 -75.06 28.38
CA PRO A 22 27.53 -74.85 27.24
C PRO A 22 26.80 -74.60 25.90
N LYS A 23 27.48 -73.88 25.00
CA LYS A 23 27.04 -73.50 23.65
C LYS A 23 27.10 -74.69 22.68
N GLN A 24 25.96 -74.99 22.07
CA GLN A 24 25.89 -75.84 20.87
C GLN A 24 26.40 -75.08 19.64
N SER A 25 27.11 -75.82 18.79
CA SER A 25 27.71 -75.39 17.53
C SER A 25 26.65 -74.97 16.51
N ALA A 26 26.56 -73.68 16.23
CA ALA A 26 25.87 -73.17 15.05
C ALA A 26 26.92 -72.81 13.98
N THR A 27 26.91 -73.57 12.89
CA THR A 27 27.68 -73.34 11.67
C THR A 27 27.43 -71.93 11.13
N VAL A 28 28.48 -71.13 11.06
CA VAL A 28 28.50 -69.77 10.52
C VAL A 28 28.43 -69.85 8.99
N GLU A 29 27.26 -69.58 8.42
CA GLU A 29 27.13 -69.31 7.00
C GLU A 29 27.85 -68.01 6.65
N LYS A 30 28.86 -68.12 5.76
CA LYS A 30 29.58 -66.97 5.21
C LYS A 30 28.64 -66.13 4.32
N PRO A 31 28.58 -64.81 4.48
CA PRO A 31 27.68 -63.96 3.72
C PRO A 31 28.13 -63.86 2.26
N LYS A 32 27.26 -64.28 1.34
CA LYS A 32 27.41 -64.07 -0.10
C LYS A 32 27.46 -62.57 -0.40
N ARG A 33 28.62 -62.08 -0.84
CA ARG A 33 28.82 -60.74 -1.42
C ARG A 33 27.82 -60.52 -2.57
N ARG A 34 26.74 -59.77 -2.31
CA ARG A 34 25.89 -59.20 -3.37
C ARG A 34 26.66 -58.05 -4.02
N ARG A 35 26.95 -58.19 -5.30
CA ARG A 35 27.61 -57.18 -6.15
C ARG A 35 26.81 -55.87 -6.11
N SER A 36 27.50 -54.79 -5.75
CA SER A 36 27.09 -53.40 -5.88
C SER A 36 26.85 -53.05 -7.35
N GLY A 37 25.64 -52.58 -7.67
CA GLY A 37 25.32 -52.18 -9.04
C GLY A 37 24.25 -51.08 -9.18
N ARG A 38 23.90 -50.34 -8.11
CA ARG A 38 22.82 -49.34 -8.20
C ARG A 38 23.06 -47.99 -7.52
N CYS A 39 24.33 -47.63 -7.28
CA CYS A 39 24.71 -46.34 -6.69
C CYS A 39 25.43 -45.40 -7.66
N SER A 40 25.21 -45.50 -8.98
CA SER A 40 25.82 -44.58 -9.96
C SER A 40 24.88 -43.45 -10.43
N CYS A 41 23.57 -43.68 -10.49
CA CYS A 41 22.63 -42.69 -11.06
C CYS A 41 22.35 -41.50 -10.14
N VAL A 42 22.21 -41.73 -8.82
CA VAL A 42 21.94 -40.67 -7.84
C VAL A 42 23.15 -39.74 -7.71
N ASP A 43 24.34 -40.33 -7.71
CA ASP A 43 25.60 -39.58 -7.68
C ASP A 43 25.71 -38.69 -8.92
N SER A 44 25.49 -39.24 -10.12
CA SER A 44 25.51 -38.47 -11.37
C SER A 44 24.52 -37.30 -11.41
N CYS A 45 23.34 -37.44 -10.79
CA CYS A 45 22.32 -36.39 -10.77
C CYS A 45 22.70 -35.24 -9.83
N CYS A 46 23.25 -35.57 -8.65
CA CYS A 46 23.81 -34.59 -7.71
C CYS A 46 25.01 -33.85 -8.31
N TRP A 47 25.89 -34.55 -9.03
CA TRP A 47 26.99 -33.94 -9.78
C TRP A 47 26.47 -32.97 -10.84
N LEU A 48 25.45 -33.34 -11.63
CA LEU A 48 24.87 -32.47 -12.65
C LEU A 48 24.31 -31.16 -12.06
N ILE A 49 23.54 -31.25 -10.97
CA ILE A 49 23.00 -30.07 -10.27
C ILE A 49 24.15 -29.22 -9.70
N GLY A 50 25.16 -29.87 -9.10
CA GLY A 50 26.38 -29.20 -8.63
C GLY A 50 27.08 -28.44 -9.75
N TYR A 51 27.29 -29.07 -10.91
CA TYR A 51 27.89 -28.44 -12.08
C TYR A 51 27.06 -27.26 -12.59
N LEU A 52 25.74 -27.39 -12.69
CA LEU A 52 24.85 -26.29 -13.10
C LEU A 52 24.91 -25.11 -12.12
N CYS A 53 24.87 -25.37 -10.81
CA CYS A 53 25.02 -24.35 -9.79
C CYS A 53 26.39 -23.67 -9.85
N THR A 54 27.48 -24.45 -9.94
CA THR A 54 28.83 -23.89 -10.04
C THR A 54 29.02 -23.10 -11.32
N ALA A 55 28.55 -23.59 -12.48
CA ALA A 55 28.63 -22.89 -13.75
C ALA A 55 27.80 -21.59 -13.73
N TRP A 56 26.63 -21.60 -13.08
CA TRP A 56 25.83 -20.39 -12.89
C TRP A 56 26.54 -19.38 -11.98
N TRP A 57 27.12 -19.81 -10.86
CA TRP A 57 27.95 -18.96 -10.00
C TRP A 57 29.20 -18.44 -10.70
N LEU A 58 29.83 -19.26 -11.55
CA LEU A 58 31.01 -18.89 -12.33
C LEU A 58 30.64 -17.89 -13.43
N LEU A 59 29.48 -18.06 -14.08
CA LEU A 59 28.94 -17.09 -15.04
C LEU A 59 28.55 -15.78 -14.36
N LEU A 60 27.94 -15.81 -13.16
CA LEU A 60 27.66 -14.61 -12.38
C LEU A 60 28.94 -13.92 -11.91
N PHE A 61 29.94 -14.68 -11.49
CA PHE A 61 31.25 -14.16 -11.11
C PHE A 61 31.98 -13.55 -12.30
N LEU A 62 32.01 -14.25 -13.45
CA LEU A 62 32.57 -13.71 -14.70
C LEU A 62 31.80 -12.48 -15.16
N TYR A 63 30.48 -12.49 -15.09
CA TYR A 63 29.65 -11.33 -15.42
C TYR A 63 29.95 -10.13 -14.52
N HIS A 64 30.14 -10.34 -13.21
CA HIS A 64 30.56 -9.29 -12.27
C HIS A 64 32.04 -8.89 -12.40
N SER A 65 32.89 -9.77 -12.92
CA SER A 65 34.33 -9.54 -13.11
C SER A 65 34.66 -8.93 -14.47
N VAL A 66 33.78 -9.08 -15.47
CA VAL A 66 33.87 -8.34 -16.72
C VAL A 66 33.46 -6.90 -16.40
N PRO A 67 34.38 -5.91 -16.45
CA PRO A 67 33.98 -4.52 -16.36
C PRO A 67 32.99 -4.28 -17.49
N VAL A 68 31.74 -3.98 -17.15
CA VAL A 68 30.71 -3.59 -18.12
C VAL A 68 31.38 -2.55 -19.03
N PRO A 69 31.52 -2.80 -20.35
CA PRO A 69 32.20 -1.89 -21.23
C PRO A 69 31.59 -0.51 -21.06
N ALA A 70 32.43 0.53 -21.00
CA ALA A 70 32.04 1.93 -20.87
C ALA A 70 30.96 2.42 -21.87
N MET A 71 30.55 1.58 -22.84
CA MET A 71 29.39 1.79 -23.72
C MET A 71 28.03 1.77 -23.01
N LEU A 72 27.90 1.18 -21.81
CA LEU A 72 26.70 1.32 -20.97
C LEU A 72 26.97 2.34 -19.86
N GLN A 73 27.32 3.57 -20.23
CA GLN A 73 27.19 4.69 -19.29
C GLN A 73 25.74 4.70 -18.82
N ALA A 74 25.52 4.54 -17.51
CA ALA A 74 24.20 4.75 -16.93
C ALA A 74 23.69 6.13 -17.39
N PRO A 75 22.43 6.24 -17.83
CA PRO A 75 21.90 7.53 -18.27
C PRO A 75 22.14 8.59 -17.20
N GLU A 76 22.61 9.77 -17.64
CA GLU A 76 22.91 10.89 -16.75
C GLU A 76 21.68 11.22 -15.88
N SER A 77 21.88 11.31 -14.56
CA SER A 77 20.76 11.56 -13.65
C SER A 77 20.14 12.96 -13.88
N PRO A 78 18.83 13.13 -13.69
CA PRO A 78 18.17 14.43 -13.83
C PRO A 78 18.84 15.55 -13.04
N GLY A 79 19.25 15.26 -11.80
CA GLY A 79 19.95 16.21 -10.94
C GLY A 79 21.32 16.62 -11.48
N THR A 80 22.06 15.70 -12.12
CA THR A 80 23.35 16.04 -12.75
C THR A 80 23.16 16.93 -13.97
N ARG A 81 22.17 16.59 -14.83
CA ARG A 81 21.79 17.43 -15.99
C ARG A 81 21.39 18.84 -15.57
N LEU A 82 20.48 18.97 -14.61
CA LEU A 82 20.01 20.27 -14.13
C LEU A 82 21.12 21.07 -13.44
N SER A 83 22.01 20.42 -12.69
CA SER A 83 23.18 21.07 -12.09
C SER A 83 24.11 21.66 -13.15
N ARG A 84 24.36 20.93 -14.26
CA ARG A 84 25.10 21.42 -15.43
C ARG A 84 24.40 22.61 -16.10
N ASP A 85 23.08 22.56 -16.18
CA ASP A 85 22.26 23.65 -16.73
C ASP A 85 22.16 24.86 -15.77
N GLY A 86 22.87 24.83 -14.63
CA GLY A 86 22.97 25.95 -13.69
C GLY A 86 21.85 26.00 -12.65
N VAL A 87 20.96 25.00 -12.61
CA VAL A 87 19.88 24.90 -11.62
C VAL A 87 20.47 24.61 -10.25
N LYS A 88 20.05 25.38 -9.25
CA LYS A 88 20.51 25.28 -7.86
C LYS A 88 19.32 25.28 -6.90
N ALA A 89 19.52 24.71 -5.72
CA ALA A 89 18.57 24.73 -4.62
C ALA A 89 18.16 26.18 -4.29
N PHE A 90 16.84 26.43 -4.25
CA PHE A 90 16.29 27.77 -4.01
C PHE A 90 15.28 27.77 -2.86
N HIS A 91 14.21 26.98 -2.96
CA HIS A 91 13.26 26.80 -1.87
C HIS A 91 13.67 25.64 -0.97
N PRO A 92 13.58 25.76 0.37
CA PRO A 92 13.68 24.58 1.24
C PRO A 92 12.60 23.54 0.89
N VAL A 93 12.94 22.25 0.97
CA VAL A 93 12.07 21.14 0.59
C VAL A 93 11.73 20.26 1.80
N ILE A 94 10.44 19.95 1.95
CA ILE A 94 9.95 18.98 2.94
C ILE A 94 9.29 17.82 2.23
N LEU A 95 9.77 16.61 2.48
CA LEU A 95 9.20 15.36 2.00
C LEU A 95 8.21 14.82 3.03
N VAL A 96 7.03 14.40 2.59
CA VAL A 96 6.00 13.82 3.48
C VAL A 96 5.67 12.40 3.02
N PRO A 97 6.04 11.36 3.79
CA PRO A 97 5.86 9.98 3.36
C PRO A 97 4.40 9.54 3.41
N GLY A 98 4.04 8.57 2.56
CA GLY A 98 2.75 7.88 2.61
C GLY A 98 2.73 6.71 3.59
N ILE A 99 1.63 5.96 3.58
CA ILE A 99 1.47 4.77 4.41
C ILE A 99 2.58 3.77 4.12
N VAL A 100 3.12 3.11 5.15
CA VAL A 100 4.10 2.04 4.98
C VAL A 100 5.46 2.50 4.39
N THR A 101 5.63 3.77 4.02
CA THR A 101 6.86 4.29 3.37
C THR A 101 7.84 4.96 4.34
N GLY A 102 7.46 5.11 5.62
CA GLY A 102 8.33 5.61 6.69
C GLY A 102 8.80 4.50 7.63
N GLY A 103 10.06 4.56 8.07
CA GLY A 103 10.59 3.61 9.05
C GLY A 103 9.94 3.77 10.43
N LEU A 104 9.71 2.64 11.11
CA LEU A 104 9.23 2.60 12.50
C LEU A 104 10.23 1.84 13.38
N GLU A 105 10.58 2.38 14.54
CA GLU A 105 11.52 1.78 15.49
C GLU A 105 10.89 1.48 16.86
N LEU A 106 11.35 0.41 17.50
CA LEU A 106 10.87 -0.03 18.81
C LEU A 106 11.53 0.76 19.95
N TRP A 107 10.74 1.25 20.89
CA TRP A 107 11.20 1.94 22.10
C TRP A 107 10.89 1.18 23.38
N GLU A 108 9.83 0.37 23.37
CA GLU A 108 9.46 -0.52 24.47
C GLU A 108 8.69 -1.69 23.88
N GLY A 109 8.96 -2.90 24.35
CA GLY A 109 8.30 -4.09 23.83
C GLY A 109 8.17 -5.17 24.90
N ARG A 110 7.31 -6.14 24.61
CA ARG A 110 7.11 -7.34 25.43
C ARG A 110 8.37 -8.21 25.46
N PRO A 111 8.46 -9.21 26.36
CA PRO A 111 9.63 -10.10 26.44
C PRO A 111 10.05 -10.74 25.11
N CYS A 112 9.11 -10.99 24.19
CA CYS A 112 9.43 -11.52 22.86
C CYS A 112 10.25 -10.55 21.98
N ALA A 113 10.29 -9.26 22.30
CA ALA A 113 11.02 -8.22 21.59
C ALA A 113 12.35 -7.84 22.28
N GLU A 114 12.79 -8.63 23.26
CA GLU A 114 14.08 -8.43 23.92
C GLU A 114 15.24 -8.35 22.90
N GLY A 115 16.12 -7.36 23.09
CA GLY A 115 17.25 -7.08 22.19
C GLY A 115 16.89 -6.30 20.92
N LEU A 116 15.65 -5.83 20.78
CA LEU A 116 15.17 -5.06 19.62
C LEU A 116 14.99 -3.55 19.90
N PHE A 117 15.38 -3.07 21.08
CA PHE A 117 15.35 -1.66 21.42
C PHE A 117 16.08 -0.80 20.36
N ARG A 118 15.38 0.24 19.86
CA ARG A 118 15.76 1.17 18.79
C ARG A 118 16.12 0.52 17.45
N LYS A 119 15.73 -0.74 17.23
CA LYS A 119 15.81 -1.35 15.91
C LYS A 119 14.56 -1.01 15.11
N ARG A 120 14.73 -0.86 13.79
CA ARG A 120 13.61 -0.72 12.85
C ARG A 120 12.77 -1.98 12.85
N LEU A 121 11.55 -1.89 13.37
CA LEU A 121 10.53 -2.92 13.18
C LEU A 121 9.93 -2.85 11.78
N TRP A 122 9.86 -1.65 11.21
CA TRP A 122 9.41 -1.40 9.85
C TRP A 122 10.50 -0.66 9.06
N GLY A 123 10.78 -1.08 7.83
CA GLY A 123 11.74 -0.41 6.95
C GLY A 123 13.21 -0.81 7.10
N ALA A 124 13.48 -2.02 7.61
CA ALA A 124 14.79 -2.65 7.51
C ALA A 124 14.67 -4.03 6.85
N SER A 125 15.82 -4.60 6.45
CA SER A 125 16.00 -6.04 6.22
C SER A 125 15.86 -6.79 7.55
N PHE A 126 14.67 -6.75 8.14
CA PHE A 126 14.39 -7.28 9.44
C PHE A 126 14.24 -8.80 9.29
N SER A 127 15.37 -9.50 9.19
CA SER A 127 15.46 -10.96 9.24
C SER A 127 14.79 -11.55 10.49
N GLU A 128 14.60 -10.72 11.52
CA GLU A 128 13.86 -11.04 12.73
C GLU A 128 12.35 -11.28 12.50
N ILE A 129 11.71 -10.76 11.41
CA ILE A 129 10.30 -11.09 11.06
C ILE A 129 10.19 -12.59 10.85
N LEU A 130 11.16 -13.15 10.12
CA LEU A 130 11.23 -14.59 9.83
C LEU A 130 11.47 -15.41 11.09
N ARG A 131 12.08 -14.81 12.13
CA ARG A 131 12.33 -15.46 13.42
C ARG A 131 11.13 -15.37 14.36
N ARG A 132 10.41 -14.24 14.38
CA ARG A 132 9.38 -13.89 15.38
C ARG A 132 8.16 -13.19 14.76
N PRO A 133 7.41 -13.82 13.82
CA PRO A 133 6.35 -13.16 13.07
C PRO A 133 5.20 -12.66 13.95
N LEU A 134 4.75 -13.45 14.93
CA LEU A 134 3.66 -13.06 15.83
C LEU A 134 4.05 -11.89 16.74
N CYS A 135 5.27 -11.91 17.27
CA CYS A 135 5.81 -10.80 18.08
C CYS A 135 5.86 -9.52 17.24
N TRP A 136 6.28 -9.61 15.98
CA TRP A 136 6.33 -8.47 15.07
C TRP A 136 4.93 -7.90 14.77
N LEU A 137 3.94 -8.74 14.46
CA LEU A 137 2.55 -8.32 14.24
C LEU A 137 1.96 -7.65 15.49
N GLU A 138 2.24 -8.20 16.67
CA GLU A 138 1.79 -7.62 17.93
C GLU A 138 2.35 -6.21 18.16
N HIS A 139 3.65 -6.00 17.94
CA HIS A 139 4.30 -4.69 18.15
C HIS A 139 3.93 -3.65 17.08
N LEU A 140 3.48 -4.10 15.91
CA LEU A 140 2.96 -3.21 14.88
C LEU A 140 1.48 -2.88 15.04
N SER A 141 0.73 -3.68 15.80
CA SER A 141 -0.68 -3.42 16.08
C SER A 141 -0.83 -2.26 17.06
N LEU A 142 -1.85 -1.43 16.83
CA LEU A 142 -2.29 -0.41 17.77
C LEU A 142 -3.35 -0.98 18.72
N ASP A 143 -3.58 -0.27 19.81
CA ASP A 143 -4.62 -0.61 20.77
C ASP A 143 -6.01 -0.47 20.13
N SER A 144 -6.86 -1.50 20.31
CA SER A 144 -8.15 -1.56 19.63
C SER A 144 -9.19 -0.58 20.17
N GLU A 145 -8.99 -0.01 21.36
CA GLU A 145 -9.94 0.95 21.95
C GLU A 145 -9.49 2.38 21.70
N THR A 146 -8.21 2.67 21.96
CA THR A 146 -7.67 4.04 21.91
C THR A 146 -7.06 4.40 20.56
N GLY A 147 -6.64 3.43 19.74
CA GLY A 147 -5.93 3.68 18.48
C GLY A 147 -4.52 4.23 18.69
N LEU A 148 -3.98 4.09 19.90
CA LEU A 148 -2.64 4.48 20.30
C LEU A 148 -1.79 3.24 20.57
N ASP A 149 -0.65 3.44 21.23
CA ASP A 149 0.22 2.37 21.67
C ASP A 149 -0.48 1.42 22.67
N PRO A 150 -0.44 0.10 22.46
CA PRO A 150 -0.84 -0.86 23.49
C PRO A 150 0.05 -0.77 24.73
N SER A 151 -0.49 -1.16 25.89
CA SER A 151 0.29 -1.21 27.14
C SER A 151 1.53 -2.10 27.01
N GLY A 152 2.70 -1.55 27.38
CA GLY A 152 4.00 -2.22 27.30
C GLY A 152 4.63 -2.27 25.90
N ILE A 153 4.07 -1.56 24.92
CA ILE A 153 4.61 -1.46 23.56
C ILE A 153 4.72 0.02 23.18
N ARG A 154 5.90 0.48 22.77
CA ARG A 154 6.09 1.83 22.21
C ARG A 154 6.87 1.74 20.92
N VAL A 155 6.27 2.21 19.83
CA VAL A 155 6.88 2.25 18.51
C VAL A 155 6.79 3.68 17.98
N ARG A 156 7.88 4.21 17.43
CA ARG A 156 7.98 5.60 16.97
C ARG A 156 8.48 5.68 15.54
N ALA A 157 8.15 6.78 14.87
CA ALA A 157 8.70 7.07 13.55
C ALA A 157 10.20 7.34 13.66
N VAL A 158 10.97 6.76 12.74
CA VAL A 158 12.39 7.08 12.59
C VAL A 158 12.50 8.54 12.14
N PRO A 159 13.27 9.41 12.83
CA PRO A 159 13.34 10.82 12.48
C PRO A 159 14.31 11.11 11.33
N GLY A 160 14.00 12.16 10.55
CA GLY A 160 14.92 12.77 9.59
C GLY A 160 15.10 11.97 8.29
N LEU A 161 16.11 12.34 7.49
CA LEU A 161 16.35 11.74 6.16
C LEU A 161 16.71 10.24 6.23
N VAL A 162 17.28 9.80 7.36
CA VAL A 162 17.56 8.38 7.61
C VAL A 162 16.28 7.54 7.58
N ALA A 163 15.11 8.12 7.85
CA ALA A 163 13.83 7.45 7.70
C ALA A 163 13.52 7.02 6.24
N ALA A 164 14.14 7.71 5.28
CA ALA A 164 14.02 7.48 3.84
C ALA A 164 15.14 6.59 3.27
N ASP A 165 16.25 6.45 4.01
CA ASP A 165 17.43 5.72 3.56
C ASP A 165 17.19 4.20 3.48
N TYR A 166 17.60 3.62 2.35
CA TYR A 166 17.70 2.20 1.98
C TYR A 166 16.80 1.26 2.82
N PHE A 167 15.50 1.29 2.50
CA PHE A 167 14.42 0.65 3.26
C PHE A 167 14.36 -0.88 3.11
N ALA A 168 14.51 -1.38 1.87
CA ALA A 168 14.47 -2.79 1.46
C ALA A 168 14.76 -2.87 -0.06
N PRO A 169 15.08 -4.07 -0.61
CA PRO A 169 15.30 -4.29 -2.06
C PRO A 169 14.17 -3.84 -3.00
N CYS A 170 12.97 -3.52 -2.49
CA CYS A 170 11.81 -3.14 -3.31
C CYS A 170 11.32 -1.70 -3.05
N TYR A 171 11.88 -0.95 -2.09
CA TYR A 171 11.31 0.32 -1.60
C TYR A 171 12.30 1.51 -1.66
N PHE A 172 13.15 1.54 -2.69
CA PHE A 172 14.21 2.54 -2.90
C PHE A 172 13.73 3.95 -3.33
N ALA A 173 12.49 4.33 -3.07
CA ALA A 173 11.82 5.40 -3.81
C ALA A 173 12.34 6.82 -3.46
N TRP A 174 12.37 7.17 -2.17
CA TRP A 174 12.84 8.48 -1.73
C TRP A 174 14.34 8.71 -1.96
N ALA A 175 15.15 7.67 -1.86
CA ALA A 175 16.61 7.77 -2.01
C ALA A 175 17.02 8.35 -3.37
N VAL A 176 16.36 7.93 -4.46
CA VAL A 176 16.63 8.42 -5.82
C VAL A 176 16.29 9.91 -5.92
N LEU A 177 15.15 10.34 -5.38
CA LEU A 177 14.77 11.76 -5.39
C LEU A 177 15.72 12.60 -4.53
N ILE A 178 16.07 12.13 -3.32
CA ILE A 178 17.00 12.80 -2.41
C ILE A 178 18.38 12.95 -3.05
N GLU A 179 18.88 11.91 -3.71
CA GLU A 179 20.16 11.96 -4.42
C GLU A 179 20.15 13.03 -5.52
N ASN A 180 19.07 13.10 -6.31
CA ASN A 180 18.93 14.10 -7.37
C ASN A 180 18.82 15.53 -6.82
N LEU A 181 18.08 15.74 -5.73
CA LEU A 181 18.04 17.01 -5.01
C LEU A 181 19.45 17.39 -4.51
N ALA A 182 20.21 16.45 -3.97
CA ALA A 182 21.57 16.71 -3.49
C ALA A 182 22.51 17.21 -4.61
N LYS A 183 22.35 16.72 -5.86
CA LYS A 183 23.15 17.18 -7.01
C LYS A 183 22.97 18.67 -7.35
N ILE A 184 21.84 19.28 -6.98
CA ILE A 184 21.58 20.71 -7.17
C ILE A 184 21.79 21.54 -5.88
N GLY A 185 22.37 20.95 -4.83
CA GLY A 185 22.78 21.66 -3.61
C GLY A 185 21.81 21.55 -2.43
N TYR A 186 20.88 20.59 -2.43
CA TYR A 186 20.11 20.26 -1.24
C TYR A 186 20.91 19.41 -0.25
N GLU A 187 20.76 19.71 1.04
CA GLU A 187 21.38 19.00 2.15
C GLU A 187 20.50 19.13 3.41
N GLY A 188 20.92 18.57 4.55
CA GLY A 188 20.10 18.53 5.78
C GLY A 188 19.64 19.89 6.32
N LYS A 189 20.21 21.02 5.87
CA LYS A 189 19.79 22.38 6.27
C LYS A 189 18.56 22.90 5.52
N ASN A 190 18.32 22.40 4.30
CA ASN A 190 17.26 22.86 3.41
C ASN A 190 16.41 21.69 2.85
N LEU A 191 16.68 20.45 3.24
CA LEU A 191 15.91 19.26 2.91
C LEU A 191 15.54 18.51 4.20
N HIS A 192 14.26 18.15 4.35
CA HIS A 192 13.78 17.44 5.53
C HIS A 192 12.72 16.39 5.17
N MET A 193 12.75 15.25 5.85
CA MET A 193 11.68 14.24 5.80
C MET A 193 10.80 14.37 7.04
N ALA A 194 9.53 14.73 6.83
CA ALA A 194 8.50 14.84 7.86
C ALA A 194 7.93 13.45 8.21
N SER A 195 8.78 12.61 8.79
CA SER A 195 8.41 11.27 9.25
C SER A 195 7.40 11.33 10.41
N TYR A 196 6.32 10.55 10.31
CA TYR A 196 5.31 10.39 11.35
C TYR A 196 4.90 8.91 11.44
N ASP A 197 4.22 8.53 12.51
CA ASP A 197 3.68 7.17 12.63
C ASP A 197 2.43 7.02 11.77
N TRP A 198 2.64 6.46 10.59
CA TRP A 198 1.62 6.28 9.57
C TRP A 198 0.54 5.26 9.94
N ARG A 199 0.59 4.60 11.10
CA ARG A 199 -0.48 3.71 11.59
C ARG A 199 -1.62 4.48 12.25
N LEU A 200 -1.29 5.59 12.88
CA LEU A 200 -2.23 6.40 13.68
C LEU A 200 -3.18 7.21 12.79
N SER A 201 -4.31 7.62 13.38
CA SER A 201 -5.09 8.74 12.84
C SER A 201 -4.24 10.03 12.83
N PHE A 202 -4.50 10.93 11.87
CA PHE A 202 -3.64 12.12 11.70
C PHE A 202 -3.62 13.01 12.94
N HIS A 203 -4.77 13.20 13.59
CA HIS A 203 -4.84 13.96 14.84
C HIS A 203 -4.13 13.25 16.00
N ASN A 204 -4.20 11.92 16.09
CA ASN A 204 -3.46 11.18 17.13
C ASN A 204 -1.93 11.25 16.95
N THR A 205 -1.42 11.54 15.75
CA THR A 205 0.02 11.85 15.58
C THR A 205 0.44 13.13 16.31
N GLU A 206 -0.48 14.08 16.48
CA GLU A 206 -0.26 15.27 17.30
C GLU A 206 -0.40 14.93 18.78
N VAL A 207 -1.50 14.29 19.17
CA VAL A 207 -1.75 13.92 20.57
C VAL A 207 -0.59 13.10 21.17
N ARG A 208 -0.07 12.11 20.44
CA ARG A 208 0.98 11.21 20.94
C ARG A 208 2.39 11.79 20.79
N ASP A 209 2.72 12.31 19.60
CA ASP A 209 4.11 12.60 19.22
C ASP A 209 4.39 14.10 18.98
N GLN A 210 3.33 14.94 19.01
CA GLN A 210 3.37 16.35 18.61
C GLN A 210 3.89 16.51 17.17
N SER A 211 3.51 15.58 16.28
CA SER A 211 4.04 15.51 14.91
C SER A 211 3.69 16.73 14.08
N LEU A 212 2.46 17.27 14.21
CA LEU A 212 2.02 18.45 13.47
C LEU A 212 2.71 19.71 14.01
N SER A 213 2.82 19.85 15.34
CA SER A 213 3.57 20.92 15.99
C SER A 213 5.05 20.93 15.61
N ARG A 214 5.68 19.74 15.53
CA ARG A 214 7.05 19.59 15.07
C ARG A 214 7.19 19.97 13.59
N LEU A 215 6.25 19.57 12.74
CA LEU A 215 6.24 19.92 11.32
C LEU A 215 6.11 21.44 11.13
N LYS A 216 5.16 22.08 11.82
CA LYS A 216 5.01 23.55 11.84
C LYS A 216 6.31 24.24 12.23
N SER A 217 6.88 23.87 13.39
CA SER A 217 8.12 24.47 13.89
C SER A 217 9.29 24.27 12.91
N LYS A 218 9.34 23.11 12.24
CA LYS A 218 10.39 22.81 11.26
C LYS A 218 10.23 23.66 9.98
N ILE A 219 8.99 23.86 9.50
CA ILE A 219 8.70 24.75 8.36
C ILE A 219 9.11 26.18 8.68
N GLU A 220 8.72 26.70 9.86
CA GLU A 220 9.08 28.04 10.31
C GLU A 220 10.60 28.22 10.42
N LEU A 221 11.30 27.23 10.97
CA LEU A 221 12.76 27.22 11.06
C LEU A 221 13.41 27.19 9.67
N MET A 222 12.95 26.34 8.75
CA MET A 222 13.48 26.25 7.39
C MET A 222 13.25 27.55 6.62
N TYR A 223 12.08 28.16 6.78
CA TYR A 223 11.79 29.50 6.24
C TYR A 223 12.78 30.54 6.76
N ALA A 224 12.98 30.65 8.08
CA ALA A 224 13.88 31.64 8.67
C ALA A 224 15.36 31.42 8.31
N THR A 225 15.81 30.16 8.25
CA THR A 225 17.22 29.82 8.02
C THR A 225 17.64 29.78 6.56
N ASN A 226 16.68 29.75 5.63
CA ASN A 226 16.94 29.75 4.18
C ASN A 226 16.59 31.09 3.52
N GLY A 227 16.84 32.21 4.23
CA GLY A 227 16.66 33.55 3.68
C GLY A 227 15.19 33.93 3.44
N PHE A 228 14.28 33.49 4.32
CA PHE A 228 12.84 33.76 4.23
C PHE A 228 12.20 33.26 2.93
N LYS A 229 12.74 32.17 2.37
CA LYS A 229 12.15 31.49 1.22
C LYS A 229 11.06 30.53 1.69
N LYS A 230 9.88 30.65 1.10
CA LYS A 230 8.75 29.73 1.32
C LYS A 230 9.17 28.29 0.98
N VAL A 231 8.64 27.31 1.70
CA VAL A 231 8.96 25.88 1.58
C VAL A 231 8.18 25.24 0.44
N VAL A 232 8.83 24.35 -0.31
CA VAL A 232 8.17 23.41 -1.23
C VAL A 232 7.93 22.11 -0.49
N VAL A 233 6.68 21.65 -0.42
CA VAL A 233 6.33 20.40 0.23
C VAL A 233 6.06 19.35 -0.83
N VAL A 234 6.60 18.14 -0.65
CA VAL A 234 6.47 17.02 -1.58
C VAL A 234 5.84 15.82 -0.84
N PRO A 235 4.51 15.76 -0.74
CA PRO A 235 3.83 14.61 -0.18
C PRO A 235 3.70 13.44 -1.16
N HIS A 236 3.74 12.21 -0.68
CA HIS A 236 3.47 11.01 -1.47
C HIS A 236 2.25 10.24 -0.94
N SER A 237 1.37 9.77 -1.82
CA SER A 237 0.27 8.85 -1.46
C SER A 237 -0.60 9.37 -0.30
N MET A 238 -0.76 8.61 0.77
CA MET A 238 -1.45 9.03 2.00
C MET A 238 -0.87 10.30 2.64
N GLY A 239 0.43 10.58 2.42
CA GLY A 239 1.10 11.77 2.92
C GLY A 239 0.48 13.06 2.39
N ALA A 240 -0.12 13.04 1.19
CA ALA A 240 -0.88 14.17 0.66
C ALA A 240 -2.14 14.47 1.48
N ILE A 241 -2.82 13.43 1.95
CA ILE A 241 -4.01 13.55 2.81
C ILE A 241 -3.61 14.01 4.22
N TYR A 242 -2.50 13.49 4.75
CA TYR A 242 -1.91 13.96 6.00
C TYR A 242 -1.54 15.44 5.93
N PHE A 243 -0.90 15.86 4.83
CA PHE A 243 -0.53 17.25 4.66
C PHE A 243 -1.75 18.16 4.45
N LEU A 244 -2.80 17.69 3.78
CA LEU A 244 -4.08 18.41 3.70
C LEU A 244 -4.68 18.66 5.09
N HIS A 245 -4.66 17.65 5.97
CA HIS A 245 -5.04 17.82 7.38
C HIS A 245 -4.16 18.84 8.10
N PHE A 246 -2.84 18.81 7.87
CA PHE A 246 -1.90 19.78 8.44
C PHE A 246 -2.20 21.22 8.00
N LEU A 247 -2.50 21.46 6.72
CA LEU A 247 -2.81 22.80 6.20
C LEU A 247 -4.00 23.44 6.94
N LYS A 248 -5.03 22.65 7.25
CA LYS A 248 -6.17 23.15 8.02
C LYS A 248 -5.85 23.25 9.51
N TRP A 249 -5.16 22.25 10.07
CA TRP A 249 -4.76 22.26 11.47
C TRP A 249 -3.91 23.49 11.81
N VAL A 250 -2.92 23.84 10.98
CA VAL A 250 -1.94 24.89 11.30
C VAL A 250 -2.58 26.29 11.36
N GLU A 251 -3.59 26.57 10.54
CA GLU A 251 -4.27 27.88 10.53
C GLU A 251 -5.38 27.99 11.58
N THR A 252 -5.93 26.85 12.03
CA THR A 252 -6.96 26.81 13.07
C THR A 252 -6.42 27.30 14.43
N PRO A 253 -7.19 28.08 15.21
CA PRO A 253 -6.81 28.53 16.55
C PRO A 253 -6.54 27.38 17.55
N LEU A 254 -5.66 27.64 18.53
CA LEU A 254 -5.36 26.66 19.60
C LEU A 254 -6.61 26.20 20.39
N PRO A 255 -7.57 27.09 20.76
CA PRO A 255 -8.78 26.66 21.48
C PRO A 255 -9.64 25.65 20.72
N ASP A 256 -9.56 25.64 19.39
CA ASP A 256 -10.32 24.76 18.51
C ASP A 256 -9.52 23.48 18.15
N GLY A 257 -8.40 23.23 18.82
CA GLY A 257 -7.53 22.06 18.59
C GLY A 257 -6.61 22.19 17.36
N GLY A 258 -6.42 23.42 16.85
CA GLY A 258 -5.48 23.73 15.78
C GLY A 258 -4.06 24.04 16.26
N GLY A 259 -3.20 24.43 15.33
CA GLY A 259 -1.79 24.77 15.55
C GLY A 259 -1.52 26.24 15.82
N GLY A 260 -2.54 27.12 15.71
CA GLY A 260 -2.43 28.53 16.08
C GLY A 260 -1.47 29.37 15.22
N GLY A 261 -1.25 28.99 13.96
CA GLY A 261 -0.48 29.78 13.00
C GLY A 261 -1.24 30.99 12.44
N GLY A 262 -2.58 30.92 12.43
CA GLY A 262 -3.48 31.94 11.86
C GLY A 262 -3.65 31.80 10.33
N PRO A 263 -4.63 32.51 9.74
CA PRO A 263 -5.07 32.31 8.35
C PRO A 263 -4.04 32.71 7.27
N GLY A 264 -3.01 33.49 7.64
CA GLY A 264 -1.94 33.88 6.72
C GLY A 264 -0.72 32.95 6.76
N TRP A 265 -0.74 31.89 7.58
CA TRP A 265 0.43 31.06 7.82
C TRP A 265 0.86 30.32 6.55
N CYS A 266 -0.07 29.68 5.83
CA CYS A 266 0.27 28.95 4.61
C CYS A 266 0.82 29.90 3.53
N ALA A 267 0.18 31.06 3.34
CA ALA A 267 0.60 32.07 2.37
C ALA A 267 2.02 32.60 2.63
N LYS A 268 2.42 32.69 3.91
CA LYS A 268 3.75 33.14 4.34
C LYS A 268 4.81 32.05 4.21
N HIS A 269 4.48 30.80 4.50
CA HIS A 269 5.48 29.75 4.69
C HIS A 269 5.57 28.73 3.56
N ILE A 270 4.56 28.56 2.70
CA ILE A 270 4.50 27.51 1.67
C ILE A 270 4.50 28.13 0.27
N LYS A 271 5.41 27.67 -0.60
CA LYS A 271 5.46 28.05 -2.02
C LYS A 271 4.53 27.18 -2.83
N SER A 272 4.67 25.86 -2.66
CA SER A 272 3.94 24.88 -3.42
C SER A 272 3.83 23.55 -2.69
N VAL A 273 2.78 22.81 -3.02
CA VAL A 273 2.54 21.45 -2.57
C VAL A 273 2.54 20.53 -3.78
N VAL A 274 3.60 19.74 -3.92
CA VAL A 274 3.87 18.86 -5.05
C VAL A 274 3.46 17.44 -4.69
N ASN A 275 2.17 17.13 -4.84
CA ASN A 275 1.64 15.83 -4.44
C ASN A 275 1.99 14.75 -5.47
N ILE A 276 2.71 13.72 -5.05
CA ILE A 276 3.08 12.56 -5.86
C ILE A 276 2.11 11.41 -5.57
N GLY A 277 1.37 10.96 -6.59
CA GLY A 277 0.38 9.88 -6.48
C GLY A 277 -0.63 10.09 -5.34
N PRO A 278 -1.24 11.29 -5.15
CA PRO A 278 -2.11 11.53 -4.00
C PRO A 278 -3.34 10.61 -4.01
N ALA A 279 -3.71 10.06 -2.84
CA ALA A 279 -4.93 9.25 -2.69
C ALA A 279 -6.12 10.09 -2.17
N PHE A 280 -6.32 11.30 -2.71
CA PHE A 280 -7.24 12.29 -2.17
C PHE A 280 -8.67 11.75 -1.94
N LEU A 281 -9.22 11.05 -2.93
CA LEU A 281 -10.56 10.46 -2.83
C LEU A 281 -10.56 9.02 -2.32
N GLY A 282 -9.42 8.49 -1.86
CA GLY A 282 -9.26 7.12 -1.38
C GLY A 282 -8.98 6.09 -2.49
N VAL A 283 -8.81 4.83 -2.11
CA VAL A 283 -8.49 3.71 -2.99
C VAL A 283 -9.40 2.51 -2.67
N PRO A 284 -10.03 1.87 -3.66
CA PRO A 284 -10.84 0.66 -3.43
C PRO A 284 -10.05 -0.46 -2.74
N LYS A 285 -8.73 -0.53 -2.95
CA LYS A 285 -7.82 -1.47 -2.26
C LYS A 285 -7.84 -1.36 -0.73
N ALA A 286 -8.15 -0.19 -0.17
CA ALA A 286 -8.32 -0.06 1.27
C ALA A 286 -9.51 -0.89 1.77
N VAL A 287 -10.57 -1.00 0.98
CA VAL A 287 -11.74 -1.83 1.29
C VAL A 287 -11.36 -3.32 1.31
N SER A 288 -10.65 -3.83 0.30
CA SER A 288 -10.30 -5.26 0.25
C SER A 288 -9.35 -5.67 1.37
N ASN A 289 -8.43 -4.77 1.74
CA ASN A 289 -7.54 -4.91 2.89
C ASN A 289 -8.34 -5.03 4.20
N LEU A 290 -9.32 -4.16 4.42
CA LEU A 290 -10.15 -4.17 5.64
C LEU A 290 -11.18 -5.31 5.66
N LEU A 291 -11.67 -5.75 4.50
CA LEU A 291 -12.70 -6.79 4.40
C LEU A 291 -12.10 -8.20 4.50
N SER A 292 -10.91 -8.43 3.93
CA SER A 292 -10.36 -9.78 3.77
C SER A 292 -8.84 -9.91 3.93
N ALA A 293 -8.12 -8.81 4.18
CA ALA A 293 -6.66 -8.77 4.12
C ALA A 293 -6.06 -9.32 2.81
N GLU A 294 -6.83 -9.25 1.70
CA GLU A 294 -6.44 -9.73 0.38
C GLU A 294 -6.35 -8.58 -0.62
N GLY A 295 -5.32 -8.62 -1.45
CA GLY A 295 -5.28 -7.96 -2.76
C GLY A 295 -5.32 -8.99 -3.89
N LYS A 296 -5.39 -8.52 -5.14
CA LYS A 296 -5.37 -9.36 -6.36
C LYS A 296 -4.33 -10.49 -6.32
N ASP A 297 -3.08 -10.20 -5.95
CA ASP A 297 -1.99 -11.18 -6.02
C ASP A 297 -2.16 -12.32 -5.01
N ILE A 298 -2.69 -12.02 -3.82
CA ILE A 298 -3.01 -13.03 -2.79
C ILE A 298 -4.18 -13.89 -3.28
N ALA A 299 -5.21 -13.27 -3.85
CA ALA A 299 -6.37 -13.98 -4.38
C ALA A 299 -6.00 -14.91 -5.56
N TYR A 300 -5.13 -14.44 -6.46
CA TYR A 300 -4.63 -15.21 -7.59
C TYR A 300 -3.68 -16.33 -7.17
N ALA A 301 -2.74 -16.07 -6.25
CA ALA A 301 -1.87 -17.11 -5.69
C ALA A 301 -2.68 -18.22 -5.02
N ARG A 302 -3.79 -17.86 -4.34
CA ARG A 302 -4.71 -18.84 -3.76
C ARG A 302 -5.45 -19.66 -4.81
N SER A 303 -5.92 -19.05 -5.89
CA SER A 303 -6.63 -19.81 -6.92
C SER A 303 -5.73 -20.81 -7.65
N LEU A 304 -4.44 -20.46 -7.83
CA LEU A 304 -3.44 -21.37 -8.40
C LEU A 304 -3.02 -22.49 -7.44
N ALA A 305 -2.85 -22.16 -6.16
CA ALA A 305 -2.42 -23.12 -5.14
C ALA A 305 -3.26 -22.97 -3.87
N PRO A 306 -4.53 -23.46 -3.88
CA PRO A 306 -5.42 -23.35 -2.73
C PRO A 306 -4.75 -23.89 -1.48
N GLY A 307 -4.13 -25.06 -1.61
CA GLY A 307 -3.41 -25.72 -0.52
C GLY A 307 -2.07 -25.12 -0.12
N LEU A 308 -1.44 -24.19 -0.87
CA LEU A 308 -0.16 -23.59 -0.43
C LEU A 308 -0.43 -22.47 0.59
N LEU A 309 -1.38 -21.59 0.27
CA LEU A 309 -1.86 -20.60 1.22
C LEU A 309 -2.73 -21.22 2.30
N ASP A 310 -3.43 -22.33 2.02
CA ASP A 310 -4.21 -23.09 2.99
C ASP A 310 -3.42 -24.26 3.68
N SER A 311 -2.10 -24.37 3.48
CA SER A 311 -1.32 -25.48 4.09
C SER A 311 -1.08 -25.26 5.58
N GLU A 312 -1.37 -26.28 6.40
CA GLU A 312 -0.97 -26.29 7.81
C GLU A 312 0.56 -26.15 8.02
N LEU A 313 1.35 -26.49 7.00
CA LEU A 313 2.82 -26.40 7.02
C LEU A 313 3.32 -24.95 7.10
N LEU A 314 2.56 -23.99 6.57
CA LEU A 314 2.85 -22.55 6.60
C LEU A 314 1.75 -21.82 7.38
N LYS A 315 1.56 -22.19 8.67
CA LYS A 315 0.71 -21.53 9.69
C LYS A 315 -0.11 -20.33 9.18
N LEU A 316 -1.25 -20.68 8.60
CA LEU A 316 -2.37 -19.90 8.07
C LEU A 316 -2.94 -18.77 8.96
N GLN A 317 -2.57 -18.69 10.24
CA GLN A 317 -2.95 -17.58 11.13
C GLN A 317 -2.43 -16.23 10.64
N THR A 318 -1.53 -16.21 9.65
CA THR A 318 -0.92 -14.97 9.12
C THR A 318 -1.97 -13.99 8.60
N LEU A 319 -2.94 -14.41 7.77
CA LEU A 319 -3.96 -13.50 7.25
C LEU A 319 -4.87 -12.96 8.36
N GLU A 320 -5.19 -13.78 9.35
CA GLU A 320 -6.00 -13.42 10.49
C GLU A 320 -5.31 -12.34 11.34
N HIS A 321 -4.05 -12.57 11.69
CA HIS A 321 -3.24 -11.59 12.41
C HIS A 321 -2.99 -10.32 11.58
N LEU A 322 -2.79 -10.44 10.27
CA LEU A 322 -2.69 -9.29 9.36
C LEU A 322 -3.99 -8.49 9.33
N MET A 323 -5.14 -9.16 9.34
CA MET A 323 -6.44 -8.49 9.40
C MET A 323 -6.62 -7.73 10.72
N ARG A 324 -6.34 -8.38 11.86
CA ARG A 324 -6.38 -7.72 13.18
C ARG A 324 -5.44 -6.52 13.25
N MET A 325 -4.22 -6.66 12.73
CA MET A 325 -3.26 -5.57 12.64
C MET A 325 -3.78 -4.44 11.75
N SER A 326 -4.33 -4.76 10.57
CA SER A 326 -4.90 -3.76 9.66
C SER A 326 -6.10 -3.03 10.27
N HIS A 327 -6.95 -3.74 11.03
CA HIS A 327 -8.07 -3.15 11.79
C HIS A 327 -7.62 -2.27 12.95
N SER A 328 -6.36 -2.34 13.36
CA SER A 328 -5.79 -1.41 14.34
C SER A 328 -5.22 -0.14 13.70
N TRP A 329 -4.87 -0.16 12.41
CA TRP A 329 -4.28 0.98 11.70
C TRP A 329 -5.36 1.93 11.19
N ASP A 330 -5.77 2.88 12.03
CA ASP A 330 -6.80 3.87 11.71
C ASP A 330 -6.50 4.68 10.44
N SER A 331 -5.23 4.86 10.10
CA SER A 331 -4.82 5.53 8.88
C SER A 331 -5.33 4.87 7.60
N ILE A 332 -5.56 3.54 7.59
CA ILE A 332 -6.15 2.84 6.43
C ILE A 332 -7.56 3.36 6.15
N VAL A 333 -8.31 3.75 7.19
CA VAL A 333 -9.66 4.30 7.04
C VAL A 333 -9.62 5.65 6.31
N SER A 334 -8.54 6.42 6.46
CA SER A 334 -8.34 7.65 5.68
C SER A 334 -8.25 7.40 4.16
N LEU A 335 -7.91 6.18 3.76
CA LEU A 335 -7.77 5.75 2.37
C LEU A 335 -9.06 5.13 1.80
N LEU A 336 -10.13 5.01 2.56
CA LEU A 336 -11.41 4.54 2.01
C LEU A 336 -11.97 5.56 0.99
N PRO A 337 -12.73 5.08 -0.01
CA PRO A 337 -13.42 5.94 -0.98
C PRO A 337 -14.20 7.09 -0.34
N LYS A 338 -13.97 8.32 -0.82
CA LYS A 338 -14.66 9.55 -0.39
C LYS A 338 -15.57 10.07 -1.48
N GLY A 339 -16.66 10.72 -1.06
CA GLY A 339 -17.65 11.33 -1.95
C GLY A 339 -18.75 10.39 -2.44
N GLY A 340 -18.80 9.16 -1.94
CA GLY A 340 -19.87 8.22 -2.24
C GLY A 340 -20.11 7.99 -3.73
N GLU A 341 -21.38 7.81 -4.10
CA GLU A 341 -21.83 7.55 -5.46
C GLU A 341 -21.56 8.73 -6.41
N ALA A 342 -21.53 9.96 -5.91
CA ALA A 342 -21.29 11.15 -6.74
C ALA A 342 -19.89 11.13 -7.39
N ILE A 343 -18.91 10.53 -6.71
CA ILE A 343 -17.55 10.33 -7.24
C ILE A 343 -17.41 8.94 -7.86
N TRP A 344 -17.76 7.90 -7.11
CA TRP A 344 -17.39 6.52 -7.44
C TRP A 344 -18.43 5.79 -8.30
N GLY A 345 -19.59 6.40 -8.56
CA GLY A 345 -20.70 5.77 -9.25
C GLY A 345 -21.63 4.98 -8.32
N ASP A 346 -22.84 4.75 -8.81
CA ASP A 346 -23.87 3.96 -8.14
C ASP A 346 -23.88 2.50 -8.65
N LEU A 347 -24.95 1.76 -8.38
CA LEU A 347 -25.04 0.37 -8.82
C LEU A 347 -25.14 0.21 -10.34
N ASP A 348 -25.53 1.24 -11.09
CA ASP A 348 -25.83 1.19 -12.52
C ASP A 348 -24.94 2.10 -13.38
N SER A 349 -24.38 3.16 -12.82
CA SER A 349 -23.66 4.23 -13.54
C SER A 349 -22.37 4.64 -12.82
N HIS A 350 -21.40 5.18 -13.57
CA HIS A 350 -20.14 5.66 -13.02
C HIS A 350 -19.41 6.59 -14.02
N ALA A 351 -18.49 7.44 -13.53
CA ALA A 351 -17.82 8.44 -14.36
C ALA A 351 -16.93 7.86 -15.47
N GLU A 352 -16.37 6.66 -15.25
CA GLU A 352 -15.42 5.99 -16.14
C GLU A 352 -16.11 5.19 -17.27
N GLU A 353 -17.42 5.33 -17.45
CA GLU A 353 -18.23 4.53 -18.38
C GLU A 353 -17.85 4.75 -19.86
N GLY A 354 -17.70 3.66 -20.62
CA GLY A 354 -17.33 3.72 -22.03
C GLY A 354 -15.83 3.99 -22.28
N LEU A 355 -15.02 4.06 -21.22
CA LEU A 355 -13.57 4.05 -21.35
C LEU A 355 -13.11 2.61 -21.65
N ASN A 356 -12.42 2.43 -22.79
CA ASN A 356 -11.86 1.13 -23.12
C ASN A 356 -10.74 0.78 -22.15
N CYS A 357 -10.78 -0.40 -21.53
CA CYS A 357 -9.57 -1.00 -21.02
C CYS A 357 -8.62 -1.29 -22.18
N ILE A 358 -7.60 -0.45 -22.32
CA ILE A 358 -6.50 -0.69 -23.24
C ILE A 358 -5.55 -1.69 -22.57
N TYR A 359 -5.96 -2.95 -22.42
CA TYR A 359 -4.99 -4.00 -22.04
C TYR A 359 -4.60 -4.83 -23.26
N SER A 360 -3.30 -4.87 -23.50
CA SER A 360 -2.73 -5.94 -24.31
C SER A 360 -2.84 -7.23 -23.49
N LYS A 361 -3.58 -8.23 -24.01
CA LYS A 361 -3.24 -9.61 -23.72
C LYS A 361 -1.80 -9.79 -24.20
N ARG A 362 -0.80 -9.61 -23.32
CA ARG A 362 0.48 -10.29 -23.49
C ARG A 362 0.11 -11.76 -23.53
N LYS A 363 -0.07 -12.32 -24.74
CA LYS A 363 0.03 -13.76 -24.94
C LYS A 363 1.34 -14.11 -24.26
N SER A 364 1.25 -14.93 -23.22
CA SER A 364 2.40 -15.67 -22.72
C SER A 364 2.96 -16.38 -23.95
N SER A 365 3.96 -15.77 -24.59
CA SER A 365 4.69 -16.37 -25.68
C SER A 365 5.55 -17.42 -25.01
N GLN A 366 4.98 -18.60 -24.82
CA GLN A 366 5.73 -19.81 -25.10
C GLN A 366 6.25 -19.64 -26.52
N LEU A 367 7.48 -19.11 -26.63
CA LEU A 367 8.25 -19.10 -27.86
C LEU A 367 8.52 -20.57 -28.20
N SER A 368 7.56 -21.25 -28.82
CA SER A 368 7.86 -22.44 -29.60
C SER A 368 8.46 -21.93 -30.91
N LEU A 369 9.75 -22.18 -31.09
CA LEU A 369 10.63 -21.72 -32.17
C LEU A 369 10.26 -22.25 -33.58
N SER A 370 9.02 -22.68 -33.83
CA SER A 370 8.66 -23.43 -35.03
C SER A 370 7.75 -22.72 -36.04
N ASN A 371 7.28 -21.49 -35.80
CA ASN A 371 6.40 -20.81 -36.76
C ASN A 371 6.90 -19.40 -37.13
N LEU A 372 8.09 -19.35 -37.76
CA LEU A 372 8.61 -18.14 -38.40
C LEU A 372 8.23 -18.13 -39.90
N HIS A 373 6.93 -18.09 -40.19
CA HIS A 373 6.46 -17.84 -41.57
C HIS A 373 5.35 -16.80 -41.60
N LYS A 374 5.76 -15.61 -42.07
CA LYS A 374 4.98 -14.54 -42.72
C LYS A 374 3.47 -14.58 -42.45
N GLN A 375 3.02 -13.89 -41.41
CA GLN A 375 1.63 -13.40 -41.37
C GLN A 375 1.62 -11.94 -40.95
N ASN A 376 1.22 -11.09 -41.90
CA ASN A 376 0.87 -9.70 -41.69
C ASN A 376 -0.10 -9.60 -40.50
N TYR A 377 0.24 -8.78 -39.50
CA TYR A 377 -0.65 -8.44 -38.41
C TYR A 377 -1.84 -7.63 -38.95
N SER A 378 -2.87 -8.31 -39.42
CA SER A 378 -4.20 -7.73 -39.47
C SER A 378 -4.71 -7.72 -38.03
N LEU A 379 -4.71 -6.54 -37.41
CA LEU A 379 -5.47 -6.27 -36.19
C LEU A 379 -6.92 -6.69 -36.46
N LYS A 380 -7.32 -7.87 -35.98
CA LYS A 380 -8.75 -8.22 -35.99
C LYS A 380 -9.47 -7.16 -35.14
N PRO A 381 -10.64 -6.65 -35.59
CA PRO A 381 -11.37 -5.65 -34.84
C PRO A 381 -11.65 -6.21 -33.46
N VAL A 382 -11.32 -5.44 -32.43
CA VAL A 382 -11.67 -5.71 -31.03
C VAL A 382 -13.16 -6.04 -31.01
N SER A 383 -13.47 -7.30 -30.71
CA SER A 383 -14.83 -7.77 -30.50
C SER A 383 -15.51 -6.82 -29.51
N ARG A 384 -16.59 -6.16 -29.95
CA ARG A 384 -17.44 -5.31 -29.10
C ARG A 384 -17.74 -6.11 -27.83
N VAL A 385 -17.20 -5.67 -26.69
CA VAL A 385 -17.50 -6.24 -25.37
C VAL A 385 -19.02 -6.17 -25.20
N LYS A 386 -19.66 -7.31 -24.93
CA LYS A 386 -21.09 -7.40 -24.62
C LYS A 386 -21.32 -6.63 -23.32
N GLU A 387 -21.80 -5.39 -23.45
CA GLU A 387 -22.10 -4.41 -22.38
C GLU A 387 -20.91 -4.07 -21.45
N PRO A 388 -20.48 -2.79 -21.36
CA PRO A 388 -19.41 -2.42 -20.44
C PRO A 388 -19.85 -2.70 -19.00
N ALA A 389 -18.96 -3.30 -18.21
CA ALA A 389 -19.22 -3.64 -16.82
C ALA A 389 -19.65 -2.40 -16.01
N LYS A 390 -20.51 -2.59 -15.00
CA LYS A 390 -20.99 -1.53 -14.11
C LYS A 390 -19.97 -1.27 -12.98
N TYR A 391 -19.01 -0.37 -13.19
CA TYR A 391 -17.90 -0.10 -12.25
C TYR A 391 -18.25 0.76 -11.02
N GLY A 392 -19.49 1.21 -10.85
CA GLY A 392 -19.87 1.98 -9.66
C GLY A 392 -19.93 1.14 -8.36
N ARG A 393 -19.87 -0.20 -8.50
CA ARG A 393 -19.79 -1.16 -7.40
C ARG A 393 -18.33 -1.27 -6.92
N ILE A 394 -18.09 -1.16 -5.62
CA ILE A 394 -16.78 -1.40 -4.99
C ILE A 394 -16.62 -2.89 -4.63
N VAL A 395 -17.66 -3.49 -4.06
CA VAL A 395 -17.71 -4.92 -3.71
C VAL A 395 -18.97 -5.53 -4.30
N SER A 396 -18.89 -6.75 -4.84
CA SER A 396 -20.06 -7.52 -5.27
C SER A 396 -19.90 -8.97 -4.81
N PHE A 397 -20.95 -9.60 -4.31
CA PHE A 397 -20.91 -11.00 -3.91
C PHE A 397 -21.42 -11.91 -5.03
N GLY A 398 -20.47 -12.55 -5.71
CA GLY A 398 -20.70 -13.43 -6.85
C GLY A 398 -20.79 -12.70 -8.20
N LYS A 399 -20.49 -13.44 -9.28
CA LYS A 399 -20.46 -12.90 -10.65
C LYS A 399 -21.80 -12.28 -11.07
N ARG A 400 -22.93 -12.94 -10.74
CA ARG A 400 -24.28 -12.44 -11.07
C ARG A 400 -24.55 -11.08 -10.45
N ALA A 401 -24.31 -10.92 -9.15
CA ALA A 401 -24.51 -9.65 -8.45
C ALA A 401 -23.58 -8.54 -8.98
N SER A 402 -22.49 -8.90 -9.68
CA SER A 402 -21.58 -7.95 -10.32
C SER A 402 -22.03 -7.46 -11.70
N GLU A 403 -23.06 -8.10 -12.30
CA GLU A 403 -23.53 -7.86 -13.67
C GLU A 403 -25.01 -7.44 -13.71
N LEU A 404 -25.86 -7.98 -12.82
CA LEU A 404 -27.30 -7.70 -12.78
C LEU A 404 -27.60 -6.21 -12.56
N PRO A 405 -28.65 -5.63 -13.16
CA PRO A 405 -29.09 -4.27 -12.87
C PRO A 405 -29.57 -4.12 -11.42
N SER A 406 -29.50 -2.90 -10.86
CA SER A 406 -29.90 -2.65 -9.46
C SER A 406 -31.30 -3.15 -9.11
N SER A 407 -32.25 -3.06 -10.05
CA SER A 407 -33.63 -3.54 -9.88
C SER A 407 -33.76 -5.05 -9.63
N GLN A 408 -32.71 -5.83 -9.91
CA GLN A 408 -32.66 -7.29 -9.71
C GLN A 408 -31.70 -7.69 -8.58
N LEU A 409 -31.05 -6.73 -7.93
CA LEU A 409 -30.20 -6.98 -6.77
C LEU A 409 -31.05 -7.02 -5.50
N SER A 410 -30.57 -7.75 -4.49
CA SER A 410 -31.17 -7.73 -3.17
C SER A 410 -30.91 -6.39 -2.48
N THR A 411 -31.96 -5.69 -2.08
CA THR A 411 -31.85 -4.49 -1.25
C THR A 411 -31.59 -4.91 0.19
N LEU A 412 -30.33 -5.12 0.55
CA LEU A 412 -29.95 -5.38 1.93
C LEU A 412 -29.72 -4.07 2.66
N ASN A 413 -30.59 -3.75 3.62
CA ASN A 413 -30.26 -2.74 4.62
C ASN A 413 -29.37 -3.37 5.70
N VAL A 414 -28.06 -3.13 5.60
CA VAL A 414 -27.09 -3.66 6.57
C VAL A 414 -27.44 -3.27 8.02
N LYS A 415 -28.13 -2.14 8.23
CA LYS A 415 -28.54 -1.67 9.56
C LYS A 415 -29.64 -2.53 10.20
N GLU A 416 -30.33 -3.36 9.43
CA GLU A 416 -31.35 -4.30 9.92
C GLU A 416 -30.77 -5.67 10.30
N LEU A 417 -29.48 -5.91 10.02
CA LEU A 417 -28.83 -7.16 10.42
C LEU A 417 -28.54 -7.17 11.92
N SER A 418 -28.91 -8.26 12.59
CA SER A 418 -28.53 -8.51 13.98
C SER A 418 -27.10 -9.09 14.08
N ARG A 419 -26.37 -8.65 15.10
CA ARG A 419 -25.26 -9.42 15.71
C ARG A 419 -25.91 -10.33 16.75
N VAL A 420 -25.55 -11.60 16.83
CA VAL A 420 -26.13 -12.51 17.83
C VAL A 420 -25.52 -12.19 19.20
N ASP A 421 -26.34 -12.10 20.25
CA ASP A 421 -25.89 -12.03 21.64
C ASP A 421 -25.08 -13.29 22.00
N GLY A 422 -23.95 -13.09 22.68
CA GLY A 422 -22.90 -14.08 22.94
C GLY A 422 -23.25 -15.30 23.81
N ASN A 423 -24.44 -15.89 23.69
CA ASN A 423 -24.86 -17.07 24.47
C ASN A 423 -24.98 -18.39 23.68
N SER A 424 -24.53 -18.46 22.42
CA SER A 424 -24.35 -19.75 21.74
C SER A 424 -22.91 -20.23 21.86
N ASN A 425 -22.66 -21.17 22.79
CA ASN A 425 -21.39 -21.88 22.98
C ASN A 425 -21.00 -22.80 21.79
N ASP A 426 -21.64 -22.66 20.62
CA ASP A 426 -21.42 -23.52 19.44
C ASP A 426 -20.35 -22.98 18.46
N SER A 427 -19.60 -21.94 18.85
CA SER A 427 -18.43 -21.51 18.09
C SER A 427 -17.14 -22.03 18.74
N THR A 428 -16.73 -23.24 18.37
CA THR A 428 -15.34 -23.67 18.58
C THR A 428 -14.45 -22.77 17.71
N SER A 429 -14.02 -21.63 18.25
CA SER A 429 -12.98 -20.80 17.63
C SER A 429 -11.75 -21.69 17.41
N CYS A 430 -11.24 -21.75 16.18
CA CYS A 430 -10.03 -22.52 15.90
C CYS A 430 -8.81 -21.68 16.29
N GLY A 431 -8.45 -21.79 17.56
CA GLY A 431 -7.31 -21.11 18.16
C GLY A 431 -7.67 -19.81 18.89
N GLU A 432 -6.64 -19.19 19.45
CA GLU A 432 -6.69 -17.94 20.23
C GLU A 432 -7.04 -16.68 19.40
N PHE A 433 -7.39 -16.82 18.12
CA PHE A 433 -7.69 -15.69 17.25
C PHE A 433 -9.14 -15.19 17.46
N TRP A 434 -9.25 -13.98 18.01
CA TRP A 434 -10.50 -13.23 18.08
C TRP A 434 -10.49 -12.10 17.05
N SER A 435 -11.55 -12.02 16.24
CA SER A 435 -11.86 -10.88 15.39
C SER A 435 -13.32 -10.45 15.58
N GLU A 436 -13.65 -9.25 15.12
CA GLU A 436 -15.03 -8.75 15.18
C GLU A 436 -16.01 -9.59 14.33
N TYR A 437 -15.51 -10.40 13.39
CA TYR A 437 -16.31 -11.40 12.66
C TYR A 437 -16.84 -12.52 13.55
N ASN A 438 -16.14 -12.86 14.63
CA ASN A 438 -16.53 -13.96 15.51
C ASN A 438 -17.88 -13.67 16.21
N GLU A 439 -18.24 -12.40 16.37
CA GLU A 439 -19.51 -11.94 16.93
C GLU A 439 -20.65 -11.89 15.88
N MET A 440 -20.34 -12.12 14.60
CA MET A 440 -21.36 -12.16 13.55
C MET A 440 -22.03 -13.53 13.48
N SER A 441 -23.35 -13.52 13.35
CA SER A 441 -24.11 -14.75 13.11
C SER A 441 -23.81 -15.30 11.72
N ARG A 442 -23.90 -16.63 11.57
CA ARG A 442 -23.75 -17.27 10.25
C ARG A 442 -24.83 -16.79 9.27
N GLU A 443 -26.04 -16.54 9.77
CA GLU A 443 -27.15 -16.02 8.96
C GLU A 443 -26.85 -14.62 8.43
N SER A 444 -26.31 -13.73 9.27
CA SER A 444 -25.94 -12.36 8.87
C SER A 444 -24.79 -12.37 7.86
N ILE A 445 -23.80 -13.26 8.04
CA ILE A 445 -22.72 -13.46 7.05
C ILE A 445 -23.28 -13.89 5.69
N VAL A 446 -24.23 -14.83 5.68
CA VAL A 446 -24.87 -15.29 4.43
C VAL A 446 -25.70 -14.17 3.79
N LYS A 447 -26.50 -13.45 4.58
CA LYS A 447 -27.31 -12.31 4.09
C LYS A 447 -26.45 -11.21 3.48
N VAL A 448 -25.29 -10.89 4.07
CA VAL A 448 -24.32 -9.95 3.51
C VAL A 448 -23.86 -10.38 2.11
N ALA A 449 -23.74 -11.68 1.86
CA ALA A 449 -23.25 -12.23 0.60
C ALA A 449 -24.35 -12.63 -0.41
N GLU A 450 -25.63 -12.54 -0.05
CA GLU A 450 -26.73 -13.05 -0.87
C GLU A 450 -27.13 -12.07 -1.98
N ASN A 451 -26.49 -12.18 -3.15
CA ASN A 451 -26.82 -11.40 -4.35
C ASN A 451 -26.77 -9.86 -4.15
N THR A 452 -25.88 -9.41 -3.28
CA THR A 452 -25.66 -8.00 -2.92
C THR A 452 -24.47 -7.40 -3.67
N ALA A 453 -24.55 -6.09 -3.90
CA ALA A 453 -23.42 -5.28 -4.31
C ALA A 453 -23.39 -3.98 -3.49
N TYR A 454 -22.18 -3.49 -3.24
CA TYR A 454 -21.91 -2.35 -2.38
C TYR A 454 -21.18 -1.26 -3.16
N THR A 455 -21.72 -0.05 -3.09
CA THR A 455 -21.15 1.21 -3.58
C THR A 455 -20.16 1.79 -2.57
N ALA A 456 -19.54 2.94 -2.88
CA ALA A 456 -18.65 3.65 -1.96
C ALA A 456 -19.33 4.08 -0.64
N THR A 457 -20.63 4.37 -0.64
CA THR A 457 -21.35 4.71 0.61
C THR A 457 -21.76 3.46 1.38
N THR A 458 -22.40 2.50 0.71
CA THR A 458 -22.93 1.30 1.38
C THR A 458 -21.82 0.35 1.86
N VAL A 459 -20.62 0.40 1.29
CA VAL A 459 -19.48 -0.36 1.81
C VAL A 459 -18.99 0.18 3.15
N LEU A 460 -19.17 1.46 3.46
CA LEU A 460 -18.89 1.99 4.79
C LEU A 460 -19.90 1.45 5.81
N ASP A 461 -21.18 1.35 5.44
CA ASP A 461 -22.19 0.69 6.28
C ASP A 461 -21.85 -0.79 6.51
N LEU A 462 -21.35 -1.49 5.48
CA LEU A 462 -20.85 -2.85 5.60
C LEU A 462 -19.68 -2.95 6.60
N LEU A 463 -18.71 -2.04 6.53
CA LEU A 463 -17.58 -1.99 7.47
C LEU A 463 -18.03 -1.67 8.89
N ARG A 464 -19.02 -0.77 9.08
CA ARG A 464 -19.61 -0.49 10.41
C ARG A 464 -20.23 -1.73 11.02
N PHE A 465 -20.82 -2.59 10.19
CA PHE A 465 -21.41 -3.84 10.65
C PHE A 465 -20.37 -4.92 10.92
N ILE A 466 -19.33 -5.03 10.09
CA ILE A 466 -18.29 -6.06 10.20
C ILE A 466 -17.30 -5.76 11.33
N ALA A 467 -16.84 -4.52 11.41
CA ALA A 467 -15.82 -4.06 12.34
C ALA A 467 -16.28 -2.77 13.06
N PRO A 468 -17.35 -2.84 13.87
CA PRO A 468 -17.91 -1.67 14.56
C PRO A 468 -16.92 -0.95 15.49
N LYS A 469 -16.00 -1.66 16.17
CA LYS A 469 -15.04 -1.02 17.07
C LYS A 469 -14.02 -0.22 16.28
N MET A 470 -13.45 -0.81 15.23
CA MET A 470 -12.57 -0.09 14.29
C MET A 470 -13.26 1.13 13.68
N MET A 471 -14.48 0.97 13.14
CA MET A 471 -15.18 2.08 12.49
C MET A 471 -15.54 3.19 13.47
N ARG A 472 -16.03 2.87 14.68
CA ARG A 472 -16.33 3.88 15.70
C ARG A 472 -15.11 4.71 16.07
N ARG A 473 -13.95 4.06 16.22
CA ARG A 473 -12.68 4.72 16.52
C ARG A 473 -12.23 5.60 15.36
N ALA A 474 -12.25 5.07 14.14
CA ALA A 474 -11.77 5.80 12.97
C ALA A 474 -12.70 6.96 12.56
N GLU A 475 -14.02 6.83 12.73
CA GLU A 475 -15.02 7.88 12.43
C GLU A 475 -14.96 9.07 13.40
N ALA A 476 -14.26 8.93 14.54
CA ALA A 476 -13.91 10.07 15.38
C ALA A 476 -12.87 10.98 14.70
N HIS A 477 -12.09 10.46 13.76
CA HIS A 477 -10.96 11.14 13.13
C HIS A 477 -11.08 11.34 11.61
N PHE A 478 -11.97 10.60 10.94
CA PHE A 478 -12.10 10.62 9.50
C PHE A 478 -13.55 10.72 9.05
N SER A 479 -13.72 11.29 7.88
CA SER A 479 -14.99 11.45 7.18
C SER A 479 -14.78 11.19 5.69
N HIS A 480 -15.85 10.78 5.03
CA HIS A 480 -15.83 10.30 3.64
C HIS A 480 -16.96 10.92 2.80
N GLY A 481 -17.64 11.94 3.33
CA GLY A 481 -18.79 12.58 2.70
C GLY A 481 -18.42 13.65 1.69
N ILE A 482 -19.42 14.46 1.37
CA ILE A 482 -19.30 15.71 0.61
C ILE A 482 -20.02 16.77 1.44
N ALA A 483 -19.39 17.92 1.62
CA ALA A 483 -20.03 19.00 2.34
C ALA A 483 -21.14 19.66 1.52
N ASP A 484 -22.35 19.79 2.05
CA ASP A 484 -23.39 20.60 1.39
C ASP A 484 -23.02 22.09 1.41
N ASP A 485 -22.58 22.57 2.58
CA ASP A 485 -22.09 23.91 2.84
C ASP A 485 -20.79 23.86 3.64
N LEU A 486 -19.67 24.27 3.02
CA LEU A 486 -18.35 24.24 3.67
C LEU A 486 -18.20 25.31 4.77
N ASP A 487 -19.16 26.23 4.91
CA ASP A 487 -19.21 27.22 5.98
C ASP A 487 -19.96 26.74 7.24
N ASP A 488 -20.55 25.54 7.21
CA ASP A 488 -21.13 24.91 8.40
C ASP A 488 -20.05 24.73 9.50
N PRO A 489 -20.28 25.24 10.72
CA PRO A 489 -19.33 25.15 11.83
C PRO A 489 -18.81 23.75 12.13
N LYS A 490 -19.56 22.69 11.78
CA LYS A 490 -19.12 21.31 11.99
C LYS A 490 -17.81 21.00 11.26
N TYR A 491 -17.55 21.59 10.09
CA TYR A 491 -16.31 21.39 9.32
C TYR A 491 -15.09 22.06 9.98
N GLY A 492 -15.30 22.84 11.04
CA GLY A 492 -14.24 23.26 11.96
C GLY A 492 -13.60 22.10 12.72
N HIS A 493 -14.26 20.95 12.86
CA HIS A 493 -13.71 19.80 13.58
C HIS A 493 -12.67 19.02 12.77
N TYR A 494 -11.60 18.56 13.42
CA TYR A 494 -10.44 17.92 12.77
C TYR A 494 -10.75 16.67 11.94
N LYS A 495 -11.88 16.03 12.20
CA LYS A 495 -12.33 14.83 11.48
C LYS A 495 -12.60 15.08 9.99
N TYR A 496 -12.83 16.33 9.60
CA TYR A 496 -13.16 16.73 8.23
C TYR A 496 -11.95 17.24 7.44
N TRP A 497 -10.88 17.65 8.11
CA TRP A 497 -9.76 18.35 7.50
C TRP A 497 -8.94 17.52 6.51
N SER A 498 -9.04 16.19 6.60
CA SER A 498 -8.37 15.26 5.69
C SER A 498 -9.19 14.91 4.45
N ASN A 499 -10.48 15.27 4.41
CA ASN A 499 -11.33 15.03 3.26
C ASN A 499 -11.37 16.27 2.36
N PRO A 500 -10.80 16.21 1.13
CA PRO A 500 -10.80 17.34 0.21
C PRO A 500 -12.20 17.77 -0.27
N LEU A 501 -13.24 16.96 -0.04
CA LEU A 501 -14.64 17.27 -0.32
C LEU A 501 -15.39 17.88 0.88
N GLU A 502 -14.73 18.04 2.02
CA GLU A 502 -15.29 18.59 3.27
C GLU A 502 -14.37 19.63 3.93
N THR A 503 -13.32 20.07 3.21
CA THR A 503 -12.39 21.11 3.67
C THR A 503 -12.09 22.12 2.56
N LYS A 504 -11.74 23.34 2.95
CA LYS A 504 -11.29 24.41 2.04
C LYS A 504 -9.77 24.46 2.02
N LEU A 505 -9.19 24.71 0.85
CA LEU A 505 -7.79 25.13 0.76
C LEU A 505 -7.58 26.48 1.48
N PRO A 506 -6.36 26.73 2.00
CA PRO A 506 -6.05 27.95 2.74
C PRO A 506 -6.14 29.23 1.88
N GLU A 507 -6.18 30.38 2.53
CA GLU A 507 -6.19 31.69 1.87
C GLU A 507 -4.79 32.09 1.40
N ALA A 508 -4.30 31.40 0.36
CA ALA A 508 -2.94 31.55 -0.15
C ALA A 508 -2.90 31.61 -1.69
N PRO A 509 -3.35 32.71 -2.33
CA PRO A 509 -3.51 32.78 -3.78
C PRO A 509 -2.21 32.57 -4.60
N GLU A 510 -1.05 32.87 -4.03
CA GLU A 510 0.27 32.66 -4.66
C GLU A 510 0.84 31.24 -4.49
N MET A 511 0.23 30.42 -3.64
CA MET A 511 0.67 29.04 -3.42
C MET A 511 0.13 28.15 -4.54
N GLU A 512 0.97 27.26 -5.04
CA GLU A 512 0.61 26.36 -6.16
C GLU A 512 0.36 24.94 -5.65
N MET A 513 -0.67 24.29 -6.19
CA MET A 513 -1.04 22.92 -5.85
C MET A 513 -0.82 22.01 -7.08
N TYR A 514 0.02 20.98 -6.94
CA TYR A 514 0.29 20.06 -8.03
C TYR A 514 -0.19 18.65 -7.71
N CYS A 515 -0.76 17.98 -8.71
CA CYS A 515 -1.05 16.54 -8.69
C CYS A 515 -0.19 15.85 -9.76
N LEU A 516 0.85 15.14 -9.33
CA LEU A 516 1.79 14.40 -10.16
C LEU A 516 1.56 12.90 -9.97
N TYR A 517 1.06 12.19 -10.97
CA TYR A 517 0.74 10.76 -10.81
C TYR A 517 0.89 9.96 -12.11
N GLY A 518 1.01 8.66 -11.97
CA GLY A 518 1.20 7.77 -13.10
C GLY A 518 -0.11 7.31 -13.69
N VAL A 519 -0.08 7.01 -14.99
CA VAL A 519 -1.26 6.56 -15.74
C VAL A 519 -0.90 5.46 -16.74
N GLY A 520 -1.91 4.75 -17.22
CA GLY A 520 -1.78 3.63 -18.14
C GLY A 520 -1.49 2.29 -17.46
N ILE A 521 -1.71 2.19 -16.14
CA ILE A 521 -1.51 0.95 -15.37
C ILE A 521 -2.87 0.42 -14.86
N PRO A 522 -3.17 -0.87 -15.05
CA PRO A 522 -4.35 -1.49 -14.44
C PRO A 522 -4.36 -1.30 -12.92
N THR A 523 -5.36 -0.59 -12.43
CA THR A 523 -5.49 -0.22 -11.01
C THR A 523 -6.78 -0.77 -10.42
N GLU A 524 -6.69 -1.40 -9.24
CA GLU A 524 -7.80 -2.12 -8.61
C GLU A 524 -8.99 -1.18 -8.31
N ARG A 525 -10.15 -1.44 -8.94
CA ARG A 525 -11.32 -0.56 -8.91
C ARG A 525 -12.55 -1.17 -8.23
N SER A 526 -12.72 -2.48 -8.32
CA SER A 526 -13.80 -3.23 -7.67
C SER A 526 -13.46 -4.71 -7.52
N TYR A 527 -14.15 -5.39 -6.61
CA TYR A 527 -13.87 -6.79 -6.29
C TYR A 527 -15.14 -7.64 -6.30
N ILE A 528 -15.03 -8.84 -6.87
CA ILE A 528 -16.04 -9.88 -6.80
C ILE A 528 -15.64 -10.85 -5.70
N TYR A 529 -16.41 -10.83 -4.62
CA TYR A 529 -16.23 -11.68 -3.45
C TYR A 529 -17.08 -12.94 -3.55
N LYS A 530 -16.66 -13.97 -2.81
CA LYS A 530 -17.45 -15.14 -2.49
C LYS A 530 -17.33 -15.48 -1.01
N LEU A 531 -18.29 -16.25 -0.52
CA LEU A 531 -18.21 -16.82 0.82
C LEU A 531 -17.11 -17.89 0.85
N ALA A 532 -16.28 -17.87 1.89
CA ALA A 532 -15.32 -18.92 2.14
C ALA A 532 -16.05 -20.24 2.44
N THR A 533 -15.77 -21.28 1.66
CA THR A 533 -16.26 -22.64 1.95
C THR A 533 -15.41 -23.24 3.06
N SER A 534 -15.90 -23.27 4.30
CA SER A 534 -15.24 -24.01 5.38
C SER A 534 -15.25 -25.51 5.05
N SER A 535 -14.11 -26.07 4.62
CA SER A 535 -13.95 -27.51 4.38
C SER A 535 -13.65 -28.31 5.65
N GLY A 536 -13.75 -27.70 6.84
CA GLY A 536 -13.47 -28.34 8.12
C GLY A 536 -14.47 -27.94 9.22
N LYS A 537 -14.38 -28.62 10.37
CA LYS A 537 -15.14 -28.30 11.61
C LYS A 537 -14.84 -26.88 12.14
N CYS A 538 -13.83 -26.20 11.61
CA CYS A 538 -13.43 -24.85 11.94
C CYS A 538 -14.13 -23.82 11.05
N LYS A 539 -14.77 -22.80 11.64
CA LYS A 539 -15.06 -21.56 10.90
C LYS A 539 -13.73 -20.98 10.40
N SER A 540 -13.59 -20.73 9.10
CA SER A 540 -12.61 -19.73 8.61
C SER A 540 -12.93 -18.43 9.35
N SER A 541 -11.97 -17.82 10.06
CA SER A 541 -12.23 -16.60 10.83
C SER A 541 -12.62 -15.42 9.94
N ILE A 542 -12.10 -15.41 8.70
CA ILE A 542 -12.48 -14.45 7.65
C ILE A 542 -13.51 -15.13 6.73
N PRO A 543 -14.78 -14.67 6.71
CA PRO A 543 -15.84 -15.31 5.94
C PRO A 543 -15.85 -14.90 4.45
N PHE A 544 -15.27 -13.75 4.10
CA PHE A 544 -15.32 -13.20 2.75
C PHE A 544 -13.95 -13.26 2.07
N ARG A 545 -13.90 -13.76 0.83
CA ARG A 545 -12.66 -13.84 0.04
C ARG A 545 -12.90 -13.36 -1.39
N ILE A 546 -11.89 -12.80 -2.03
CA ILE A 546 -11.98 -12.45 -3.45
C ILE A 546 -12.08 -13.75 -4.26
N ASP A 547 -13.00 -13.80 -5.22
CA ASP A 547 -13.14 -14.94 -6.11
C ASP A 547 -12.08 -14.94 -7.21
N GLY A 548 -10.87 -15.37 -6.84
CA GLY A 548 -9.72 -15.49 -7.73
C GLY A 548 -9.88 -16.48 -8.90
N SER A 549 -11.01 -17.21 -8.99
CA SER A 549 -11.32 -18.13 -10.09
C SER A 549 -12.03 -17.45 -11.27
N LEU A 550 -12.48 -16.21 -11.10
CA LEU A 550 -13.19 -15.47 -12.13
C LEU A 550 -12.22 -14.69 -13.01
N ASP A 551 -12.05 -15.15 -14.24
CA ASP A 551 -11.56 -14.34 -15.35
C ASP A 551 -12.75 -14.02 -16.26
N GLY A 552 -12.92 -12.74 -16.63
CA GLY A 552 -13.98 -12.32 -17.53
C GLY A 552 -13.62 -12.49 -19.00
N ASP A 553 -14.64 -12.54 -19.88
CA ASP A 553 -14.44 -12.22 -21.31
C ASP A 553 -14.04 -10.75 -21.48
N ASP A 554 -14.50 -9.91 -20.55
CA ASP A 554 -14.07 -8.52 -20.37
C ASP A 554 -12.59 -8.48 -20.00
N VAL A 555 -11.81 -7.75 -20.81
CA VAL A 555 -10.37 -7.55 -20.63
C VAL A 555 -10.07 -6.91 -19.25
N CYS A 556 -11.04 -6.21 -18.66
CA CYS A 556 -10.89 -5.54 -17.37
C CYS A 556 -11.09 -6.39 -16.12
N LEU A 557 -11.56 -7.65 -16.23
CA LEU A 557 -11.80 -8.52 -15.09
C LEU A 557 -10.76 -9.65 -15.05
N LYS A 558 -9.94 -9.69 -14.01
CA LYS A 558 -8.95 -10.75 -13.81
C LYS A 558 -8.88 -11.17 -12.34
N GLY A 559 -8.98 -12.48 -12.09
CA GLY A 559 -8.93 -13.05 -10.73
C GLY A 559 -9.92 -12.41 -9.76
N GLY A 560 -11.16 -12.18 -10.19
CA GLY A 560 -12.21 -11.55 -9.37
C GLY A 560 -12.02 -10.05 -9.12
N THR A 561 -11.01 -9.41 -9.69
CA THR A 561 -10.75 -7.97 -9.54
C THR A 561 -10.98 -7.25 -10.86
N ARG A 562 -11.72 -6.13 -10.84
CA ARG A 562 -11.83 -5.24 -11.99
C ARG A 562 -10.83 -4.10 -11.89
N PHE A 563 -10.33 -3.68 -13.05
CA PHE A 563 -9.31 -2.64 -13.15
C PHE A 563 -9.81 -1.41 -13.89
N ALA A 564 -9.36 -0.25 -13.42
CA ALA A 564 -9.48 1.05 -14.08
C ALA A 564 -8.08 1.62 -14.40
N ASP A 565 -8.03 2.77 -15.06
CA ASP A 565 -6.78 3.50 -15.27
C ASP A 565 -6.26 4.13 -13.96
N GLY A 566 -4.95 4.16 -13.79
CA GLY A 566 -4.27 4.68 -12.60
C GLY A 566 -2.80 4.27 -12.55
N ASP A 567 -2.27 4.22 -11.33
CA ASP A 567 -0.86 3.97 -11.05
C ASP A 567 -0.57 2.60 -10.38
N GLU A 568 -1.45 1.61 -10.56
CA GLU A 568 -1.50 0.29 -9.88
C GLU A 568 -2.21 0.29 -8.52
N SER A 569 -2.20 1.41 -7.80
CA SER A 569 -2.73 1.52 -6.44
C SER A 569 -3.86 2.54 -6.33
N VAL A 570 -3.69 3.70 -6.96
CA VAL A 570 -4.58 4.85 -6.91
C VAL A 570 -5.23 5.06 -8.28
N PRO A 571 -6.56 4.93 -8.40
CA PRO A 571 -7.26 5.23 -9.64
C PRO A 571 -7.10 6.71 -10.05
N VAL A 572 -7.09 6.99 -11.35
CA VAL A 572 -6.96 8.37 -11.90
C VAL A 572 -7.95 9.34 -11.25
N ILE A 573 -9.19 8.91 -11.05
CA ILE A 573 -10.22 9.76 -10.45
C ILE A 573 -9.86 10.21 -9.03
N SER A 574 -9.19 9.37 -8.26
CA SER A 574 -8.78 9.68 -6.89
C SER A 574 -7.56 10.60 -6.83
N ALA A 575 -6.61 10.41 -7.74
CA ALA A 575 -5.40 11.22 -7.80
C ALA A 575 -5.61 12.58 -8.49
N GLY A 576 -6.42 12.62 -9.54
CA GLY A 576 -6.51 13.75 -10.44
C GLY A 576 -7.70 14.68 -10.25
N PHE A 577 -8.86 14.18 -9.80
CA PHE A 577 -10.13 14.95 -9.84
C PHE A 577 -10.04 16.30 -9.12
N MET A 578 -9.42 16.35 -7.94
CA MET A 578 -9.31 17.61 -7.19
C MET A 578 -8.49 18.65 -7.94
N CYS A 579 -7.34 18.30 -8.53
CA CYS A 579 -6.58 19.26 -9.34
C CYS A 579 -7.24 19.57 -10.70
N ALA A 580 -7.96 18.60 -11.28
CA ALA A 580 -8.62 18.73 -12.59
C ALA A 580 -9.87 19.63 -12.55
N LYS A 581 -10.69 19.51 -11.50
CA LYS A 581 -11.99 20.19 -11.40
C LYS A 581 -12.31 20.72 -10.00
N GLY A 582 -12.05 19.95 -8.94
CA GLY A 582 -12.45 20.34 -7.58
C GLY A 582 -11.82 21.64 -7.08
N TRP A 583 -10.54 21.85 -7.36
CA TRP A 583 -9.75 23.02 -6.97
C TRP A 583 -9.37 23.90 -8.17
N ARG A 584 -9.78 23.56 -9.39
CA ARG A 584 -9.37 24.30 -10.59
C ARG A 584 -10.05 25.67 -10.62
N GLY A 585 -9.25 26.74 -10.50
CA GLY A 585 -9.76 28.10 -10.41
C GLY A 585 -10.45 28.40 -9.06
N LYS A 586 -11.31 29.41 -9.02
CA LYS A 586 -12.08 29.75 -7.82
C LYS A 586 -13.29 28.83 -7.68
N THR A 587 -13.23 27.94 -6.71
CA THR A 587 -14.33 27.03 -6.33
C THR A 587 -14.58 27.14 -4.84
N ARG A 588 -15.67 26.56 -4.33
CA ARG A 588 -15.94 26.47 -2.90
C ARG A 588 -14.88 25.69 -2.13
N PHE A 589 -14.16 24.78 -2.79
CA PHE A 589 -13.03 24.02 -2.21
C PHE A 589 -11.70 24.78 -2.33
N ASN A 590 -11.58 25.70 -3.29
CA ASN A 590 -10.42 26.57 -3.51
C ASN A 590 -10.85 28.06 -3.58
N PRO A 591 -11.26 28.67 -2.45
CA PRO A 591 -11.86 30.00 -2.44
C PRO A 591 -10.89 31.12 -2.84
N SER A 592 -9.59 30.95 -2.57
CA SER A 592 -8.55 31.91 -2.94
C SER A 592 -8.18 31.84 -4.43
N GLY A 593 -8.59 30.77 -5.13
CA GLY A 593 -8.30 30.59 -6.56
C GLY A 593 -6.84 30.26 -6.84
N MET A 594 -6.22 29.49 -5.95
CA MET A 594 -4.85 29.01 -6.08
C MET A 594 -4.64 28.27 -7.41
N ASP A 595 -3.48 28.44 -8.04
CA ASP A 595 -3.17 27.71 -9.26
C ASP A 595 -3.02 26.22 -8.99
N THR A 596 -3.72 25.40 -9.80
CA THR A 596 -3.64 23.94 -9.76
C THR A 596 -3.08 23.40 -11.05
N PHE A 597 -2.14 22.44 -10.94
CA PHE A 597 -1.52 21.80 -12.08
C PHE A 597 -1.64 20.28 -12.00
N LEU A 598 -1.94 19.66 -13.13
CA LEU A 598 -2.08 18.21 -13.26
C LEU A 598 -1.05 17.68 -14.24
N ARG A 599 -0.16 16.80 -13.77
CA ARG A 599 0.91 16.24 -14.59
C ARG A 599 0.94 14.74 -14.47
N GLU A 600 0.51 14.09 -15.54
CA GLU A 600 0.48 12.64 -15.66
C GLU A 600 1.77 12.12 -16.28
N TYR A 601 2.18 10.93 -15.84
CA TYR A 601 3.36 10.22 -16.33
C TYR A 601 2.91 8.88 -16.90
N LYS A 602 2.95 8.76 -18.22
CA LYS A 602 2.57 7.52 -18.90
C LYS A 602 3.57 6.43 -18.56
N HIS A 603 3.07 5.33 -17.97
CA HIS A 603 3.91 4.20 -17.62
C HIS A 603 4.55 3.58 -18.86
N LYS A 604 5.87 3.40 -18.80
CA LYS A 604 6.61 2.53 -19.70
C LYS A 604 7.32 1.45 -18.88
N PRO A 605 7.12 0.16 -19.21
CA PRO A 605 7.86 -0.91 -18.56
C PRO A 605 9.35 -0.79 -18.87
N PRO A 606 10.25 -1.29 -17.99
CA PRO A 606 11.68 -1.28 -18.23
C PRO A 606 12.04 -1.97 -19.56
N GLY A 607 12.98 -1.37 -20.29
CA GLY A 607 13.37 -1.81 -21.63
C GLY A 607 14.29 -3.04 -21.62
N SER A 608 14.94 -3.32 -20.48
CA SER A 608 15.85 -4.46 -20.30
C SER A 608 15.66 -5.13 -18.94
N LEU A 609 16.07 -6.39 -18.82
CA LEU A 609 16.12 -7.11 -17.54
C LEU A 609 17.10 -6.47 -16.53
N LEU A 610 18.08 -5.69 -17.03
CA LEU A 610 19.08 -5.00 -16.20
C LEU A 610 18.55 -3.72 -15.56
N GLU A 611 17.53 -3.10 -16.16
CA GLU A 611 16.79 -2.00 -15.56
C GLU A 611 15.87 -2.58 -14.47
N SER A 612 16.35 -2.68 -13.24
CA SER A 612 15.54 -3.16 -12.11
C SER A 612 14.30 -2.29 -11.87
N ARG A 613 14.33 -1.02 -12.31
CA ARG A 613 13.19 -0.08 -12.41
C ARG A 613 13.24 0.66 -13.74
N GLY A 614 12.08 0.84 -14.37
CA GLY A 614 11.97 1.69 -15.56
C GLY A 614 12.12 3.16 -15.16
N THR A 615 13.05 3.87 -15.80
CA THR A 615 13.24 5.34 -15.62
C THR A 615 12.01 6.15 -16.04
N GLU A 616 11.04 5.51 -16.67
CA GLU A 616 9.75 6.08 -17.08
C GLU A 616 8.57 5.30 -16.47
N SER A 617 8.75 4.68 -15.30
CA SER A 617 7.66 4.00 -14.60
C SER A 617 6.61 5.00 -14.11
N GLY A 618 5.34 4.68 -14.35
CA GLY A 618 4.19 5.33 -13.73
C GLY A 618 3.61 4.56 -12.54
N ALA A 619 4.26 3.51 -12.03
CA ALA A 619 3.72 2.73 -10.90
C ALA A 619 3.82 3.53 -9.59
N HIS A 620 2.85 3.36 -8.69
CA HIS A 620 2.58 4.25 -7.56
C HIS A 620 3.80 4.60 -6.71
N VAL A 621 4.65 3.61 -6.42
CA VAL A 621 5.90 3.80 -5.66
C VAL A 621 7.09 4.06 -6.57
N ASP A 622 7.15 3.39 -7.73
CA ASP A 622 8.29 3.50 -8.66
C ASP A 622 8.34 4.84 -9.39
N ILE A 623 7.23 5.59 -9.45
CA ILE A 623 7.15 6.92 -10.08
C ILE A 623 8.10 7.94 -9.43
N MET A 624 8.48 7.75 -8.16
CA MET A 624 9.51 8.59 -7.53
C MET A 624 10.89 8.42 -8.16
N GLY A 625 11.12 7.33 -8.90
CA GLY A 625 12.30 7.10 -9.73
C GLY A 625 12.14 7.55 -11.19
N ASN A 626 10.98 8.12 -11.57
CA ASN A 626 10.71 8.57 -12.92
C ASN A 626 11.52 9.83 -13.25
N VAL A 627 12.29 9.80 -14.32
CA VAL A 627 13.17 10.89 -14.76
C VAL A 627 12.41 12.19 -14.98
N GLY A 628 11.25 12.13 -15.64
CA GLY A 628 10.42 13.31 -15.89
C GLY A 628 9.84 13.88 -14.60
N LEU A 629 9.44 13.00 -13.66
CA LEU A 629 8.88 13.44 -12.37
C LEU A 629 9.95 14.12 -11.52
N ILE A 630 11.13 13.50 -11.43
CA ILE A 630 12.27 14.06 -10.69
C ILE A 630 12.62 15.43 -11.27
N GLU A 631 12.68 15.55 -12.60
CA GLU A 631 12.97 16.83 -13.26
C GLU A 631 11.94 17.91 -12.92
N ASP A 632 10.64 17.59 -12.96
CA ASP A 632 9.56 18.51 -12.59
C ASP A 632 9.69 18.95 -11.11
N VAL A 633 9.92 18.01 -10.18
CA VAL A 633 10.10 18.31 -8.74
C VAL A 633 11.32 19.20 -8.50
N LEU A 634 12.46 18.89 -9.14
CA LEU A 634 13.69 19.67 -9.00
C LEU A 634 13.54 21.10 -9.54
N ARG A 635 12.87 21.27 -10.68
CA ARG A 635 12.60 22.59 -11.26
C ARG A 635 11.69 23.42 -10.35
N ILE A 636 10.61 22.85 -9.82
CA ILE A 636 9.71 23.53 -8.87
C ILE A 636 10.48 23.93 -7.60
N ALA A 637 11.27 23.02 -7.04
CA ALA A 637 12.11 23.28 -5.86
C ALA A 637 13.14 24.40 -6.12
N ALA A 638 13.66 24.49 -7.35
CA ALA A 638 14.56 25.54 -7.80
C ALA A 638 13.86 26.87 -8.15
N GLY A 639 12.54 26.97 -7.99
CA GLY A 639 11.77 28.21 -8.14
C GLY A 639 10.94 28.33 -9.42
N ALA A 640 10.92 27.30 -10.28
CA ALA A 640 10.04 27.31 -11.45
C ALA A 640 8.57 27.21 -11.03
N SER A 641 7.73 28.00 -11.69
CA SER A 641 6.27 27.92 -11.62
C SER A 641 5.72 26.75 -12.45
N GLY A 642 4.44 26.45 -12.23
CA GLY A 642 3.77 25.40 -12.97
C GLY A 642 3.68 25.68 -14.47
N GLN A 643 3.58 26.96 -14.85
CA GLN A 643 3.60 27.37 -16.26
C GLN A 643 4.99 27.16 -16.89
N GLU A 644 6.07 27.46 -16.18
CA GLU A 644 7.45 27.31 -16.68
C GLU A 644 7.87 25.86 -16.89
N ILE A 645 7.30 24.92 -16.12
CA ILE A 645 7.49 23.47 -16.37
C ILE A 645 6.54 22.91 -17.45
N GLY A 646 5.75 23.77 -18.10
CA GLY A 646 4.88 23.44 -19.24
C GLY A 646 3.40 23.23 -18.89
N GLY A 647 2.95 23.60 -17.69
CA GLY A 647 1.54 23.51 -17.30
C GLY A 647 1.02 22.08 -17.14
N ASP A 648 -0.25 21.88 -17.50
CA ASP A 648 -0.89 20.58 -17.42
C ASP A 648 -0.36 19.62 -18.49
N ARG A 649 -0.17 18.35 -18.10
CA ARG A 649 0.17 17.25 -19.01
C ARG A 649 -0.77 16.09 -18.73
N ILE A 650 -1.75 15.88 -19.62
CA ILE A 650 -2.84 14.93 -19.42
C ILE A 650 -2.82 13.90 -20.55
N TYR A 651 -2.79 12.62 -20.21
CA TYR A 651 -2.88 11.48 -21.12
C TYR A 651 -4.15 10.65 -20.90
N SER A 652 -4.68 10.64 -19.68
CA SER A 652 -5.89 9.92 -19.28
C SER A 652 -7.15 10.70 -19.67
N ASP A 653 -8.30 10.06 -19.48
CA ASP A 653 -9.61 10.69 -19.65
C ASP A 653 -10.10 11.46 -18.41
N VAL A 654 -9.20 11.86 -17.47
CA VAL A 654 -9.56 12.53 -16.21
C VAL A 654 -10.47 13.76 -16.39
N MET A 655 -10.29 14.53 -17.46
CA MET A 655 -11.15 15.69 -17.75
C MET A 655 -12.58 15.26 -18.09
N ARG A 656 -12.74 14.22 -18.93
CA ARG A 656 -14.05 13.65 -19.28
C ARG A 656 -14.71 12.98 -18.07
N MET A 657 -13.94 12.27 -17.24
CA MET A 657 -14.43 11.70 -15.98
C MET A 657 -14.94 12.81 -15.06
N SER A 658 -14.17 13.91 -14.95
CA SER A 658 -14.50 15.05 -14.10
C SER A 658 -15.76 15.77 -14.57
N GLU A 659 -15.99 15.90 -15.88
CA GLU A 659 -17.23 16.48 -16.43
C GLU A 659 -18.49 15.72 -16.00
N ARG A 660 -18.42 14.38 -15.93
CA ARG A 660 -19.53 13.52 -15.53
C ARG A 660 -19.80 13.54 -14.02
N ILE A 661 -18.79 13.85 -13.21
CA ILE A 661 -18.97 14.04 -11.77
C ILE A 661 -19.72 15.36 -11.54
N SER A 662 -20.97 15.23 -11.09
CA SER A 662 -21.87 16.35 -10.80
C SER A 662 -21.87 16.63 -9.30
N ILE A 663 -20.87 17.41 -8.84
CA ILE A 663 -20.86 17.98 -7.49
C ILE A 663 -20.93 19.50 -7.59
N LYS A 664 -21.54 20.15 -6.59
CA LYS A 664 -21.54 21.61 -6.49
C LYS A 664 -20.09 22.09 -6.32
N LEU A 665 -19.66 23.00 -7.19
CA LEU A 665 -18.35 23.66 -7.12
C LEU A 665 -18.50 25.09 -6.63
#